data_AF-A0A8T0I8U4-F1
#
_entry.id   AF-A0A8T0I8U4-F1
#
_cell.length_a   1.000
_cell.length_b   1.000
_cell.length_c   1.000
_cell.angle_alpha   90.00
_cell.angle_beta   90.00
_cell.angle_gamma   90.00
#
_symmetry.space_group_name_H-M   'P 1'
#
loop_
_entity.id
_entity.type
_entity.pdbx_description
1 polymer ?
#
loop_
_entity_poly.entity_id
_entity_poly.type
_entity_poly.pdbx_seq_one_letter_code
_entity_poly.pdbx_strand_id
1 'polypeptide(L)'
;MAFSAMKKIFKPKAADLSDIPEGEPYGTPSATPSATSSATTLKQFLELTEACNEQAQEMLQPRVHWSHRVNYKQCKYLAQKLKLAVERAHLFLLLRIGEALSAEELVDVFKLLLALANAVEEFIRSCCQNPWIQAAFLMTNVSEHVLAISFDLELLADFFSGKVLIRTTVDSFYRTEALIVKNKASQDREALLTDLNTLLQRGVGASAEHQLADFLLKRLETQRQNLAGSLPEAYRTDMGRLKQKEQLGRGSFATVFKAMWLGVEVAKKAFYQSSPEFAKEVSILGALSHPNITSLFCYAQGKRECCMVMELMDGDLSQMMRKIMADDKKLSQPFRILEAFDIMLQIGGGMEYLHGKRLVHRDLKAMNILVKHVKGRELEPKTVLYTFVKVADFGLSKIKERSMTYGNQTLMVGTTRWMAPELIKSNTDQDQVQVSDDAIIAKYPFASDVYSFGMVCYEILTGEWPQFEVKNLSEVKKKVLMGDRPKLPLYCPPGLKDLIERCWSEDASKRPRFSEICAELRLLKYAQILDPYRIPRPRIVVGLDFGSTFSGFAFAHMSKPEEITTSYDWPMSGMRKPYCKTLTAIYYEAGDATTAKVKSWGFPALHDYTKDINNIQKLRANSVVDLPEIGTYLVRFNLHLASKDAGESSAAKLPNGFTVTQVIADYLREIGARIMRHLRTKFGDHLTMADVQWCVTVPSIWDDHAKKQMQVCVARGGLIRSVDSPAGSPHPLSIVLEPEAASRACHRNMPDPELKVGDRLLVANIGDETTDIFVQEWISETPNEYRVEEFAYSTGGRCGAMYVDVQFNKFLFAKIQCLPQFLQESAMWEEIFKRWEEIKCSFGDLVTIGESFEIQLPSKLAAEWEEFDEEHGNPPRTSYDELELTHADIKAIFDPVVEQNLALIADQISRTSNIKVIFVVGGFAGSPYLLTKIRERFLGTVEKVISHVVPASAASQGAVLLVLDQIS
;
A
#
# COMPACT_ATOMS: atom_id res chain seq x y z
N MET A 1 -42.71 4.97 -22.11
CA MET A 1 -42.58 3.91 -23.14
C MET A 1 -41.36 3.01 -22.93
N ALA A 2 -40.14 3.55 -22.74
CA ALA A 2 -38.94 2.75 -22.41
C ALA A 2 -39.10 1.87 -21.14
N PHE A 3 -39.79 2.36 -20.11
CA PHE A 3 -40.08 1.61 -18.87
C PHE A 3 -41.01 0.39 -19.06
N SER A 4 -41.91 0.43 -20.07
CA SER A 4 -42.82 -0.68 -20.40
C SER A 4 -42.12 -1.78 -21.21
N ALA A 5 -41.06 -1.41 -21.93
CA ALA A 5 -40.17 -2.36 -22.60
C ALA A 5 -39.31 -3.15 -21.58
N MET A 6 -38.88 -2.53 -20.48
CA MET A 6 -38.11 -3.19 -19.40
C MET A 6 -38.88 -4.31 -18.69
N LYS A 7 -40.18 -4.13 -18.39
CA LYS A 7 -41.03 -5.19 -17.78
C LYS A 7 -41.26 -6.41 -18.67
N LYS A 8 -41.09 -6.27 -19.99
CA LYS A 8 -41.27 -7.36 -20.96
C LYS A 8 -40.03 -8.23 -21.16
N ILE A 9 -38.83 -7.70 -20.90
CA ILE A 9 -37.56 -8.41 -21.13
C ILE A 9 -37.21 -9.34 -19.96
N PHE A 10 -37.66 -9.05 -18.74
CA PHE A 10 -37.27 -9.79 -17.52
C PHE A 10 -38.42 -10.54 -16.81
N LYS A 11 -39.51 -10.88 -17.52
CA LYS A 11 -40.43 -11.91 -17.00
C LYS A 11 -39.68 -13.25 -17.01
N PRO A 12 -39.66 -14.01 -15.89
CA PRO A 12 -39.16 -15.37 -15.94
C PRO A 12 -40.06 -16.16 -16.90
N LYS A 13 -39.50 -16.75 -17.95
CA LYS A 13 -40.21 -17.75 -18.74
C LYS A 13 -40.51 -18.91 -17.79
N ALA A 14 -41.78 -19.10 -17.44
CA ALA A 14 -42.22 -20.38 -16.93
C ALA A 14 -41.93 -21.41 -18.03
N ALA A 15 -41.08 -22.39 -17.73
CA ALA A 15 -40.88 -23.53 -18.61
C ALA A 15 -42.17 -24.36 -18.58
N ASP A 16 -42.77 -24.59 -19.76
CA ASP A 16 -43.81 -25.59 -19.94
C ASP A 16 -43.21 -26.97 -19.63
N LEU A 17 -43.74 -27.62 -18.60
CA LEU A 17 -43.33 -28.93 -18.10
C LEU A 17 -44.22 -30.05 -18.66
N SER A 18 -44.74 -29.92 -19.88
CA SER A 18 -45.69 -30.89 -20.45
C SER A 18 -45.09 -31.95 -21.38
N ASP A 19 -43.81 -31.86 -21.76
CA ASP A 19 -43.21 -32.79 -22.75
C ASP A 19 -41.84 -33.35 -22.32
N ILE A 20 -41.80 -34.17 -21.27
CA ILE A 20 -40.67 -35.09 -21.05
C ILE A 20 -41.23 -36.47 -20.64
N PRO A 21 -40.91 -37.56 -21.37
CA PRO A 21 -41.35 -38.92 -21.04
C PRO A 21 -40.74 -39.40 -19.72
N GLU A 22 -41.56 -40.06 -18.89
CA GLU A 22 -41.17 -40.67 -17.62
C GLU A 22 -40.12 -41.78 -17.83
N GLY A 23 -38.97 -41.68 -17.14
CA GLY A 23 -37.93 -42.72 -17.15
C GLY A 23 -36.67 -42.37 -16.33
N GLU A 24 -36.79 -42.48 -15.00
CA GLU A 24 -35.73 -42.78 -14.00
C GLU A 24 -34.49 -41.86 -13.80
N PRO A 25 -33.86 -41.87 -12.58
CA PRO A 25 -33.45 -40.65 -11.89
C PRO A 25 -31.94 -40.39 -11.87
N TYR A 26 -31.51 -39.16 -12.19
CA TYR A 26 -30.19 -38.64 -11.79
C TYR A 26 -30.24 -37.13 -11.45
N GLY A 27 -29.84 -36.84 -10.21
CA GLY A 27 -29.20 -35.62 -9.71
C GLY A 27 -29.66 -34.24 -10.23
N THR A 28 -30.31 -33.48 -9.35
CA THR A 28 -30.44 -32.01 -9.45
C THR A 28 -29.07 -31.34 -9.62
N PRO A 29 -28.86 -30.45 -10.61
CA PRO A 29 -27.71 -29.54 -10.61
C PRO A 29 -27.98 -28.42 -9.60
N SER A 30 -27.16 -28.36 -8.55
CA SER A 30 -27.15 -27.20 -7.64
C SER A 30 -26.65 -25.97 -8.40
N ALA A 31 -27.55 -25.02 -8.66
CA ALA A 31 -27.17 -23.69 -9.09
C ALA A 31 -26.25 -23.07 -8.01
N THR A 32 -25.10 -22.56 -8.43
CA THR A 32 -24.08 -21.98 -7.56
C THR A 32 -24.61 -20.71 -6.86
N PRO A 33 -24.30 -20.49 -5.56
CA PRO A 33 -24.81 -19.35 -4.77
C PRO A 33 -24.35 -17.95 -5.24
N SER A 34 -23.41 -17.86 -6.20
CA SER A 34 -22.75 -16.60 -6.56
C SER A 34 -23.58 -15.74 -7.53
N ALA A 35 -24.36 -16.33 -8.43
CA ALA A 35 -25.14 -15.59 -9.43
C ALA A 35 -26.37 -14.89 -8.83
N THR A 36 -26.93 -15.44 -7.74
CA THR A 36 -28.11 -14.89 -7.05
C THR A 36 -27.79 -13.65 -6.21
N SER A 37 -26.57 -13.49 -5.69
CA SER A 37 -26.21 -12.33 -4.85
C SER A 37 -26.01 -11.04 -5.67
N SER A 38 -25.40 -11.13 -6.86
CA SER A 38 -25.14 -10.00 -7.76
C SER A 38 -26.43 -9.42 -8.36
N ALA A 39 -27.40 -10.28 -8.70
CA ALA A 39 -28.72 -9.87 -9.20
C ALA A 39 -29.56 -9.17 -8.12
N THR A 40 -29.38 -9.54 -6.85
CA THR A 40 -30.08 -8.93 -5.71
C THR A 40 -29.59 -7.50 -5.44
N THR A 41 -28.28 -7.27 -5.58
CA THR A 41 -27.63 -5.97 -5.38
C THR A 41 -28.03 -4.94 -6.46
N LEU A 42 -28.19 -5.37 -7.72
CA LEU A 42 -28.60 -4.51 -8.83
C LEU A 42 -30.08 -4.11 -8.78
N LYS A 43 -30.95 -5.00 -8.29
CA LYS A 43 -32.35 -4.71 -8.00
C LYS A 43 -32.50 -3.67 -6.89
N GLN A 44 -31.69 -3.78 -5.84
CA GLN A 44 -31.64 -2.82 -4.74
C GLN A 44 -31.18 -1.43 -5.19
N PHE A 45 -30.23 -1.33 -6.14
CA PHE A 45 -29.81 -0.04 -6.71
C PHE A 45 -30.92 0.68 -7.47
N LEU A 46 -31.78 -0.06 -8.15
CA LEU A 46 -32.93 0.49 -8.87
C LEU A 46 -34.02 0.97 -7.91
N GLU A 47 -34.33 0.19 -6.86
CA GLU A 47 -35.33 0.55 -5.83
C GLU A 47 -34.92 1.81 -5.03
N LEU A 48 -33.64 1.95 -4.67
CA LEU A 48 -33.12 3.12 -3.95
C LEU A 48 -33.05 4.39 -4.81
N THR A 49 -32.75 4.22 -6.10
CA THR A 49 -32.80 5.28 -7.11
C THR A 49 -34.23 5.80 -7.31
N GLU A 50 -35.21 4.90 -7.39
CA GLU A 50 -36.63 5.23 -7.46
C GLU A 50 -37.09 6.01 -6.23
N ALA A 51 -36.75 5.55 -5.02
CA ALA A 51 -37.12 6.21 -3.77
C ALA A 51 -36.57 7.65 -3.63
N CYS A 52 -35.30 7.87 -3.99
CA CYS A 52 -34.68 9.20 -3.93
C CYS A 52 -35.27 10.17 -4.96
N ASN A 53 -35.64 9.67 -6.15
CA ASN A 53 -36.26 10.45 -7.20
C ASN A 53 -37.71 10.83 -6.86
N GLU A 54 -38.48 9.92 -6.24
CA GLU A 54 -39.84 10.21 -5.74
C GLU A 54 -39.83 11.28 -4.63
N GLN A 55 -38.92 11.18 -3.66
CA GLN A 55 -38.77 12.17 -2.58
C GLN A 55 -38.28 13.53 -3.08
N ALA A 56 -37.35 13.56 -4.04
CA ALA A 56 -36.92 14.78 -4.70
C ALA A 56 -38.04 15.45 -5.51
N GLN A 57 -38.99 14.66 -6.05
CA GLN A 57 -40.17 15.18 -6.75
C GLN A 57 -41.27 15.66 -5.80
N GLU A 58 -41.45 15.06 -4.62
CA GLU A 58 -42.38 15.55 -3.60
C GLU A 58 -42.02 16.96 -3.11
N MET A 59 -40.72 17.28 -2.97
CA MET A 59 -40.27 18.64 -2.63
C MET A 59 -40.61 19.70 -3.69
N LEU A 60 -40.79 19.28 -4.93
CA LEU A 60 -41.12 20.15 -6.05
C LEU A 60 -42.62 20.48 -6.11
N GLN A 61 -43.47 19.77 -5.35
CA GLN A 61 -44.90 20.05 -5.33
C GLN A 61 -45.23 21.27 -4.45
N PRO A 62 -46.03 22.23 -4.94
CA PRO A 62 -46.59 23.28 -4.10
C PRO A 62 -47.70 22.71 -3.21
N ARG A 63 -47.47 22.59 -1.89
CA ARG A 63 -48.56 22.30 -0.93
C ARG A 63 -49.29 23.59 -0.51
N VAL A 64 -50.59 23.44 -0.29
CA VAL A 64 -51.63 24.48 -0.30
C VAL A 64 -51.75 25.29 1.01
N HIS A 65 -51.02 24.96 2.08
CA HIS A 65 -51.02 25.75 3.32
C HIS A 65 -49.62 26.26 3.66
N TRP A 66 -49.46 27.59 3.55
CA TRP A 66 -48.43 28.53 4.05
C TRP A 66 -47.33 27.95 4.98
N SER A 67 -46.07 28.39 5.02
CA SER A 67 -45.24 29.38 4.33
C SER A 67 -43.82 29.27 4.95
N HIS A 68 -42.77 29.70 4.24
CA HIS A 68 -41.33 29.66 4.58
C HIS A 68 -40.58 28.41 4.11
N ARG A 69 -39.96 28.51 2.92
CA ARG A 69 -39.03 27.51 2.36
C ARG A 69 -37.60 27.94 2.68
N VAL A 70 -37.13 27.62 3.88
CA VAL A 70 -35.74 27.88 4.27
C VAL A 70 -34.81 27.10 3.33
N ASN A 71 -33.78 27.78 2.81
CA ASN A 71 -32.76 27.21 1.91
C ASN A 71 -33.28 26.55 0.62
N TYR A 72 -34.42 27.04 0.11
CA TYR A 72 -35.05 26.51 -1.11
C TYR A 72 -34.09 26.40 -2.30
N LYS A 73 -33.26 27.42 -2.53
CA LYS A 73 -32.33 27.44 -3.68
C LYS A 73 -31.26 26.37 -3.51
N GLN A 74 -30.71 26.21 -2.31
CA GLN A 74 -29.72 25.17 -1.99
C GLN A 74 -30.32 23.76 -2.07
N CYS A 75 -31.52 23.52 -1.51
CA CYS A 75 -32.20 22.23 -1.60
C CYS A 75 -32.49 21.85 -3.05
N LYS A 76 -33.02 22.78 -3.83
CA LYS A 76 -33.29 22.57 -5.26
C LYS A 76 -32.02 22.20 -6.02
N TYR A 77 -30.90 22.85 -5.70
CA TYR A 77 -29.62 22.57 -6.34
C TYR A 77 -29.10 21.16 -6.02
N LEU A 78 -29.14 20.75 -4.74
CA LEU A 78 -28.74 19.39 -4.35
C LEU A 78 -29.62 18.31 -5.00
N ALA A 79 -30.93 18.51 -5.04
CA ALA A 79 -31.85 17.58 -5.70
C ALA A 79 -31.51 17.41 -7.19
N GLN A 80 -31.15 18.49 -7.89
CA GLN A 80 -30.74 18.44 -9.29
C GLN A 80 -29.41 17.69 -9.48
N LYS A 81 -28.43 17.91 -8.60
CA LYS A 81 -27.13 17.21 -8.63
C LYS A 81 -27.28 15.72 -8.39
N LEU A 82 -28.08 15.34 -7.39
CA LEU A 82 -28.37 13.95 -7.09
C LEU A 82 -29.04 13.26 -8.28
N LYS A 83 -30.05 13.91 -8.87
CA LYS A 83 -30.72 13.41 -10.07
C LYS A 83 -29.72 13.13 -11.22
N LEU A 84 -28.82 14.07 -11.50
CA LEU A 84 -27.83 13.91 -12.57
C LEU A 84 -26.86 12.76 -12.31
N ALA A 85 -26.35 12.63 -11.08
CA ALA A 85 -25.44 11.55 -10.70
C ALA A 85 -26.10 10.18 -10.87
N VAL A 86 -27.35 10.06 -10.44
CA VAL A 86 -28.17 8.85 -10.55
C VAL A 86 -28.49 8.50 -12.01
N GLU A 87 -28.87 9.47 -12.84
CA GLU A 87 -29.12 9.26 -14.27
C GLU A 87 -27.86 8.73 -15.00
N ARG A 88 -26.68 9.26 -14.65
CA ARG A 88 -25.40 8.80 -15.22
C ARG A 88 -25.01 7.42 -14.69
N ALA A 89 -25.22 7.14 -13.40
CA ALA A 89 -25.01 5.80 -12.84
C ALA A 89 -25.85 4.73 -13.54
N HIS A 90 -27.11 5.08 -13.88
CA HIS A 90 -27.99 4.20 -14.63
C HIS A 90 -27.46 3.92 -16.05
N LEU A 91 -27.06 4.96 -16.79
CA LEU A 91 -26.45 4.81 -18.12
C LEU A 91 -25.17 3.98 -18.07
N PHE A 92 -24.33 4.21 -17.07
CA PHE A 92 -23.11 3.45 -16.83
C PHE A 92 -23.39 1.95 -16.69
N LEU A 93 -24.40 1.58 -15.88
CA LEU A 93 -24.81 0.19 -15.74
C LEU A 93 -25.34 -0.39 -17.04
N LEU A 94 -26.21 0.33 -17.77
CA LEU A 94 -26.80 -0.12 -19.04
C LEU A 94 -25.74 -0.44 -20.10
N LEU A 95 -24.70 0.40 -20.22
CA LEU A 95 -23.61 0.23 -21.19
C LEU A 95 -22.68 -0.96 -20.86
N ARG A 96 -22.73 -1.47 -19.63
CA ARG A 96 -21.86 -2.54 -19.12
C ARG A 96 -22.61 -3.87 -18.89
N ILE A 97 -23.89 -3.94 -19.30
CA ILE A 97 -24.67 -5.19 -19.27
C ILE A 97 -24.05 -6.19 -20.26
N GLY A 98 -23.37 -7.21 -19.73
CA GLY A 98 -22.73 -8.28 -20.51
C GLY A 98 -21.23 -8.44 -20.26
N GLU A 99 -20.59 -7.46 -19.63
CA GLU A 99 -19.21 -7.58 -19.13
C GLU A 99 -19.23 -8.23 -17.73
N ALA A 100 -18.33 -9.19 -17.48
CA ALA A 100 -18.17 -9.81 -16.17
C ALA A 100 -17.46 -8.85 -15.20
N LEU A 101 -18.13 -7.76 -14.84
CA LEU A 101 -17.73 -6.91 -13.71
C LEU A 101 -17.93 -7.74 -12.44
N SER A 102 -16.87 -7.92 -11.65
CA SER A 102 -17.03 -8.56 -10.35
C SER A 102 -17.91 -7.65 -9.50
N ALA A 103 -18.95 -8.21 -8.88
CA ALA A 103 -19.92 -7.43 -8.11
C ALA A 103 -19.26 -6.68 -6.94
N GLU A 104 -18.06 -7.06 -6.52
CA GLU A 104 -17.29 -6.42 -5.45
C GLU A 104 -16.67 -5.08 -5.88
N GLU A 105 -16.26 -4.92 -7.15
CA GLU A 105 -15.45 -3.78 -7.62
C GLU A 105 -16.17 -2.43 -7.60
N LEU A 106 -17.50 -2.42 -7.68
CA LEU A 106 -18.29 -1.18 -7.75
C LEU A 106 -19.10 -0.89 -6.47
N VAL A 107 -19.10 -1.83 -5.52
CA VAL A 107 -19.96 -1.76 -4.33
C VAL A 107 -19.69 -0.50 -3.51
N ASP A 108 -18.43 -0.11 -3.32
CA ASP A 108 -18.10 1.05 -2.49
C ASP A 108 -18.48 2.38 -3.15
N VAL A 109 -18.36 2.50 -4.48
CA VAL A 109 -18.76 3.70 -5.24
C VAL A 109 -20.27 3.89 -5.19
N PHE A 110 -21.02 2.81 -5.37
CA PHE A 110 -22.48 2.89 -5.30
C PHE A 110 -23.01 3.02 -3.86
N LYS A 111 -22.33 2.46 -2.86
CA LYS A 111 -22.61 2.74 -1.44
C LYS A 111 -22.39 4.21 -1.11
N LEU A 112 -21.33 4.83 -1.65
CA LEU A 112 -21.10 6.26 -1.52
C LEU A 112 -22.24 7.08 -2.16
N LEU A 113 -22.67 6.71 -3.38
CA LEU A 113 -23.82 7.37 -4.01
C LEU A 113 -25.09 7.26 -3.15
N LEU A 114 -25.36 6.09 -2.58
CA LEU A 114 -26.49 5.85 -1.67
C LEU A 114 -26.37 6.69 -0.39
N ALA A 115 -25.19 6.74 0.22
CA ALA A 115 -24.92 7.54 1.41
C ALA A 115 -25.22 9.02 1.16
N LEU A 116 -24.72 9.57 0.05
CA LEU A 116 -24.96 10.95 -0.35
C LEU A 116 -26.45 11.20 -0.64
N ALA A 117 -27.15 10.25 -1.26
CA ALA A 117 -28.58 10.36 -1.50
C ALA A 117 -29.39 10.49 -0.21
N ASN A 118 -29.07 9.67 0.80
CA ASN A 118 -29.67 9.76 2.13
C ASN A 118 -29.31 11.08 2.83
N ALA A 119 -28.06 11.54 2.70
CA ALA A 119 -27.64 12.83 3.24
C ALA A 119 -28.40 14.00 2.60
N VAL A 120 -28.61 13.97 1.27
CA VAL A 120 -29.43 14.95 0.54
C VAL A 120 -30.87 14.94 1.06
N GLU A 121 -31.48 13.78 1.24
CA GLU A 121 -32.85 13.68 1.72
C GLU A 121 -33.01 14.08 3.18
N GLU A 122 -32.09 13.70 4.07
CA GLU A 122 -32.06 14.16 5.47
C GLU A 122 -31.94 15.67 5.55
N PHE A 123 -31.05 16.26 4.76
CA PHE A 123 -30.86 17.70 4.66
C PHE A 123 -32.17 18.38 4.22
N ILE A 124 -32.74 17.90 3.12
CA ILE A 124 -34.01 18.38 2.56
C ILE A 124 -35.16 18.28 3.57
N ARG A 125 -35.28 17.14 4.24
CA ARG A 125 -36.35 16.88 5.20
C ARG A 125 -36.21 17.80 6.40
N SER A 126 -34.99 18.03 6.87
CA SER A 126 -34.68 18.99 7.95
C SER A 126 -35.10 20.42 7.60
N CYS A 127 -35.03 20.82 6.32
CA CYS A 127 -35.53 22.13 5.85
C CYS A 127 -37.06 22.27 5.94
N CYS A 128 -37.76 21.13 5.94
CA CYS A 128 -39.22 21.04 5.88
C CYS A 128 -39.87 20.74 7.25
N GLN A 129 -39.10 20.69 8.35
CA GLN A 129 -39.62 20.32 9.68
C GLN A 129 -40.43 21.46 10.35
N ASN A 130 -41.33 21.05 11.26
CA ASN A 130 -42.47 21.83 11.77
C ASN A 130 -42.16 22.95 12.78
N PRO A 131 -40.91 23.14 13.24
CA PRO A 131 -40.48 24.48 13.61
C PRO A 131 -39.37 24.91 12.64
N TRP A 132 -39.77 25.49 11.51
CA TRP A 132 -38.88 26.01 10.45
C TRP A 132 -37.78 26.95 10.97
N ILE A 133 -37.93 27.49 12.18
CA ILE A 133 -36.95 28.34 12.85
C ILE A 133 -35.79 27.51 13.46
N GLN A 134 -36.03 26.28 13.91
CA GLN A 134 -34.98 25.31 14.23
C GLN A 134 -34.18 24.96 12.99
N ALA A 135 -34.87 24.75 11.87
CA ALA A 135 -34.24 24.58 10.57
C ALA A 135 -33.43 25.83 10.20
N ALA A 136 -34.00 27.04 10.26
CA ALA A 136 -33.28 28.29 9.98
C ALA A 136 -31.99 28.45 10.80
N PHE A 137 -32.00 28.04 12.07
CA PHE A 137 -30.79 28.04 12.89
C PHE A 137 -29.70 27.12 12.31
N LEU A 138 -30.04 25.85 12.05
CA LEU A 138 -29.11 24.87 11.48
C LEU A 138 -28.64 25.31 10.08
N MET A 139 -29.51 25.98 9.32
CA MET A 139 -29.43 26.19 7.88
C MET A 139 -28.79 27.52 7.46
N THR A 140 -28.61 28.49 8.36
CA THR A 140 -27.90 29.75 8.03
C THR A 140 -26.41 29.56 7.73
N ASN A 141 -25.84 28.38 8.03
CA ASN A 141 -24.42 28.07 7.92
C ASN A 141 -24.09 26.80 7.11
N VAL A 142 -25.01 26.33 6.24
CA VAL A 142 -24.88 25.02 5.57
C VAL A 142 -24.34 25.08 4.14
N SER A 143 -23.84 26.25 3.69
CA SER A 143 -23.26 26.37 2.35
C SER A 143 -22.14 25.36 2.13
N GLU A 144 -21.26 25.11 3.10
CA GLU A 144 -20.20 24.13 2.88
C GLU A 144 -20.70 22.67 2.96
N HIS A 145 -21.82 22.38 3.65
CA HIS A 145 -22.46 21.05 3.58
C HIS A 145 -23.01 20.79 2.19
N VAL A 146 -23.72 21.78 1.64
CA VAL A 146 -24.24 21.73 0.28
C VAL A 146 -23.10 21.59 -0.72
N LEU A 147 -22.00 22.33 -0.54
CA LEU A 147 -20.80 22.23 -1.37
C LEU A 147 -20.15 20.84 -1.30
N ALA A 148 -19.96 20.28 -0.11
CA ALA A 148 -19.35 18.96 0.05
C ALA A 148 -20.17 17.88 -0.67
N ILE A 149 -21.49 17.84 -0.41
CA ILE A 149 -22.40 16.87 -1.02
C ILE A 149 -22.51 17.09 -2.53
N SER A 150 -22.67 18.33 -3.00
CA SER A 150 -22.85 18.62 -4.42
C SER A 150 -21.59 18.35 -5.24
N PHE A 151 -20.41 18.62 -4.67
CA PHE A 151 -19.12 18.30 -5.27
C PHE A 151 -18.94 16.78 -5.44
N ASP A 152 -19.21 16.00 -4.39
CA ASP A 152 -19.09 14.53 -4.46
C ASP A 152 -20.07 13.91 -5.45
N LEU A 153 -21.30 14.43 -5.51
CA LEU A 153 -22.30 14.02 -6.50
C LEU A 153 -21.83 14.30 -7.93
N GLU A 154 -21.15 15.42 -8.18
CA GLU A 154 -20.58 15.66 -9.50
C GLU A 154 -19.39 14.74 -9.79
N LEU A 155 -18.50 14.49 -8.81
CA LEU A 155 -17.38 13.56 -9.02
C LEU A 155 -17.88 12.16 -9.41
N LEU A 156 -18.93 11.68 -8.74
CA LEU A 156 -19.61 10.43 -9.09
C LEU A 156 -20.26 10.50 -10.47
N ALA A 157 -20.95 11.59 -10.77
CA ALA A 157 -21.53 11.83 -12.09
C ALA A 157 -20.45 11.74 -13.19
N ASP A 158 -19.28 12.34 -13.01
CA ASP A 158 -18.19 12.29 -13.97
C ASP A 158 -17.54 10.90 -14.07
N PHE A 159 -17.37 10.20 -12.94
CA PHE A 159 -16.95 8.79 -12.92
C PHE A 159 -17.88 7.91 -13.77
N PHE A 160 -19.20 7.99 -13.53
CA PHE A 160 -20.19 7.22 -14.28
C PHE A 160 -20.26 7.63 -15.76
N SER A 161 -19.76 8.81 -16.12
CA SER A 161 -19.65 9.24 -17.53
C SER A 161 -18.38 8.76 -18.22
N GLY A 162 -17.48 8.06 -17.51
CA GLY A 162 -16.17 7.67 -18.03
C GLY A 162 -15.19 8.84 -18.21
N LYS A 163 -15.43 9.98 -17.55
CA LYS A 163 -14.52 11.13 -17.59
C LYS A 163 -13.46 11.00 -16.50
N VAL A 164 -12.20 11.20 -16.89
CA VAL A 164 -11.06 11.23 -15.96
C VAL A 164 -10.63 12.68 -15.75
N LEU A 165 -10.76 13.18 -14.53
CA LEU A 165 -10.27 14.50 -14.15
C LEU A 165 -8.82 14.41 -13.65
N ILE A 166 -7.98 15.34 -14.11
CA ILE A 166 -6.62 15.52 -13.60
C ILE A 166 -6.61 16.52 -12.42
N ARG A 167 -5.56 16.50 -11.60
CA ARG A 167 -5.42 17.30 -10.36
C ARG A 167 -5.84 18.76 -10.49
N THR A 168 -5.37 19.44 -11.53
CA THR A 168 -5.67 20.86 -11.78
C THR A 168 -7.16 21.11 -12.02
N THR A 169 -7.86 20.12 -12.58
CA THR A 169 -9.28 20.21 -12.90
C THR A 169 -10.15 19.96 -11.68
N VAL A 170 -9.77 19.04 -10.79
CA VAL A 170 -10.52 18.74 -9.55
C VAL A 170 -10.62 19.97 -8.64
N ASP A 171 -9.52 20.69 -8.43
CA ASP A 171 -9.52 21.90 -7.60
C ASP A 171 -10.30 23.05 -8.26
N SER A 172 -10.15 23.23 -9.57
CA SER A 172 -10.92 24.22 -10.35
C SER A 172 -12.42 23.95 -10.28
N PHE A 173 -12.81 22.67 -10.37
CA PHE A 173 -14.19 22.24 -10.24
C PHE A 173 -14.74 22.54 -8.85
N TYR A 174 -13.99 22.21 -7.78
CA TYR A 174 -14.35 22.53 -6.41
C TYR A 174 -14.58 24.04 -6.21
N ARG A 175 -13.68 24.89 -6.71
CA ARG A 175 -13.81 26.36 -6.59
C ARG A 175 -15.05 26.89 -7.32
N THR A 176 -15.34 26.33 -8.49
CA THR A 176 -16.53 26.70 -9.28
C THR A 176 -17.80 26.31 -8.53
N GLU A 177 -17.85 25.09 -8.01
CA GLU A 177 -18.96 24.60 -7.19
C GLU A 177 -19.17 25.48 -5.95
N ALA A 178 -18.09 25.86 -5.27
CA ALA A 178 -18.12 26.74 -4.10
C ALA A 178 -18.75 28.11 -4.41
N LEU A 179 -18.45 28.69 -5.57
CA LEU A 179 -19.06 29.95 -6.02
C LEU A 179 -20.56 29.80 -6.27
N ILE A 180 -20.98 28.71 -6.90
CA ILE A 180 -22.41 28.43 -7.15
C ILE A 180 -23.15 28.32 -5.83
N VAL A 181 -22.65 27.48 -4.92
CA VAL A 181 -23.29 27.22 -3.63
C VAL A 181 -23.34 28.49 -2.78
N LYS A 182 -22.27 29.28 -2.75
CA LYS A 182 -22.23 30.57 -2.06
C LYS A 182 -23.28 31.54 -2.59
N ASN A 183 -23.47 31.62 -3.91
CA ASN A 183 -24.52 32.45 -4.51
C ASN A 183 -25.92 31.98 -4.10
N LYS A 184 -26.18 30.67 -4.11
CA LYS A 184 -27.47 30.11 -3.65
C LYS A 184 -27.73 30.41 -2.18
N ALA A 185 -26.72 30.24 -1.32
CA ALA A 185 -26.80 30.54 0.10
C ALA A 185 -27.10 32.03 0.37
N SER A 186 -26.48 32.95 -0.38
CA SER A 186 -26.78 34.38 -0.28
C SER A 186 -28.25 34.69 -0.62
N GLN A 187 -28.79 34.09 -1.68
CA GLN A 187 -30.20 34.27 -2.07
C GLN A 187 -31.16 33.72 -1.01
N ASP A 188 -30.87 32.55 -0.47
CA ASP A 188 -31.68 31.95 0.59
C ASP A 188 -31.61 32.75 1.90
N ARG A 189 -30.46 33.34 2.22
CA ARG A 189 -30.29 34.24 3.37
C ARG A 189 -31.13 35.51 3.23
N GLU A 190 -31.15 36.14 2.07
CA GLU A 190 -31.98 37.33 1.81
C GLU A 190 -33.48 37.01 1.92
N ALA A 191 -33.90 35.86 1.39
CA ALA A 191 -35.27 35.38 1.52
C ALA A 191 -35.64 35.14 3.00
N LEU A 192 -34.77 34.48 3.77
CA LEU A 192 -34.98 34.24 5.20
C LEU A 192 -35.11 35.54 6.00
N LEU A 193 -34.28 36.55 5.72
CA LEU A 193 -34.37 37.86 6.38
C LEU A 193 -35.71 38.55 6.10
N THR A 194 -36.20 38.43 4.87
CA THR A 194 -37.51 38.99 4.47
C THR A 194 -38.65 38.28 5.22
N ASP A 195 -38.57 36.95 5.33
CA ASP A 195 -39.55 36.12 6.03
C ASP A 195 -39.58 36.40 7.53
N LEU A 196 -38.41 36.49 8.18
CA LEU A 196 -38.29 36.83 9.61
C LEU A 196 -38.89 38.21 9.92
N ASN A 197 -38.56 39.22 9.10
CA ASN A 197 -39.12 40.56 9.26
C ASN A 197 -40.65 40.57 9.08
N THR A 198 -41.17 39.81 8.11
CA THR A 198 -42.62 39.69 7.89
C THR A 198 -43.33 39.03 9.07
N LEU A 199 -42.73 37.99 9.67
CA LEU A 199 -43.30 37.34 10.85
C LEU A 199 -43.36 38.29 12.04
N LEU A 200 -42.28 39.04 12.31
CA LEU A 200 -42.23 39.98 13.43
C LEU A 200 -43.24 41.13 13.28
N GLN A 201 -43.54 41.54 12.04
CA GLN A 201 -44.56 42.57 11.75
C GLN A 201 -46.01 42.08 11.95
N ARG A 202 -46.27 40.76 11.89
CA ARG A 202 -47.63 40.19 12.00
C ARG A 202 -48.20 40.16 13.44
N GLY A 203 -47.41 40.54 14.45
CA GLY A 203 -47.89 40.98 15.75
C GLY A 203 -48.86 40.02 16.48
N VAL A 204 -48.42 38.82 16.85
CA VAL A 204 -49.10 38.02 17.88
C VAL A 204 -48.10 37.61 18.96
N GLY A 205 -48.26 38.18 20.14
CA GLY A 205 -47.29 38.10 21.24
C GLY A 205 -46.99 36.69 21.77
N ALA A 206 -45.77 36.55 22.30
CA ALA A 206 -45.28 35.52 23.21
C ALA A 206 -45.20 34.05 22.74
N SER A 207 -45.43 33.70 21.46
CA SER A 207 -45.12 32.34 21.00
C SER A 207 -43.60 32.08 20.97
N ALA A 208 -43.19 30.83 21.21
CA ALA A 208 -41.78 30.43 21.13
C ALA A 208 -41.16 30.75 19.76
N GLU A 209 -41.99 30.75 18.71
CA GLU A 209 -41.60 31.07 17.34
C GLU A 209 -41.24 32.55 17.16
N HIS A 210 -42.06 33.48 17.66
CA HIS A 210 -41.76 34.91 17.59
C HIS A 210 -40.48 35.26 18.35
N GLN A 211 -40.28 34.64 19.52
CA GLN A 211 -39.07 34.85 20.32
C GLN A 211 -37.81 34.33 19.62
N LEU A 212 -37.92 33.19 18.94
CA LEU A 212 -36.80 32.61 18.21
C LEU A 212 -36.52 33.37 16.90
N ALA A 213 -37.54 33.91 16.23
CA ALA A 213 -37.38 34.76 15.06
C ALA A 213 -36.67 36.10 15.38
N ASP A 214 -37.06 36.78 16.46
CA ASP A 214 -36.39 38.00 16.96
C ASP A 214 -34.91 37.72 17.32
N PHE A 215 -34.66 36.58 17.98
CA PHE A 215 -33.30 36.14 18.31
C PHE A 215 -32.46 35.88 17.05
N LEU A 216 -33.01 35.19 16.05
CA LEU A 216 -32.31 34.93 14.78
C LEU A 216 -32.02 36.20 13.98
N LEU A 217 -32.96 37.14 13.94
CA LEU A 217 -32.76 38.42 13.24
C LEU A 217 -31.61 39.21 13.87
N LYS A 218 -31.63 39.38 15.21
CA LYS A 218 -30.54 40.01 15.98
C LYS A 218 -29.20 39.34 15.70
N ARG A 219 -29.17 38.00 15.65
CA ARG A 219 -27.95 37.23 15.34
C ARG A 219 -27.45 37.49 13.91
N LEU A 220 -28.33 37.42 12.91
CA LEU A 220 -27.98 37.62 11.50
C LEU A 220 -27.48 39.04 11.21
N GLU A 221 -27.97 40.03 11.95
CA GLU A 221 -27.51 41.43 11.91
C GLU A 221 -26.17 41.63 12.64
N THR A 222 -25.97 40.95 13.78
CA THR A 222 -24.77 41.12 14.65
C THR A 222 -23.53 40.40 14.13
N GLN A 223 -23.65 39.39 13.25
CA GLN A 223 -22.51 38.70 12.61
C GLN A 223 -21.60 39.62 11.75
N ARG A 224 -21.86 40.94 11.70
CA ARG A 224 -21.02 41.96 11.05
C ARG A 224 -19.98 42.64 11.95
N GLN A 225 -19.95 42.41 13.28
CA GLN A 225 -19.07 43.17 14.19
C GLN A 225 -17.93 42.35 14.85
N ASN A 226 -16.79 43.04 15.03
CA ASN A 226 -15.46 42.53 15.37
C ASN A 226 -15.36 41.69 16.67
N LEU A 227 -14.43 40.72 16.67
CA LEU A 227 -13.98 39.96 17.85
C LEU A 227 -13.31 40.89 18.89
N ALA A 228 -14.09 41.47 19.80
CA ALA A 228 -13.59 42.05 21.04
C ALA A 228 -14.12 41.21 22.21
N GLY A 229 -13.25 40.89 23.17
CA GLY A 229 -13.45 39.89 24.24
C GLY A 229 -14.54 40.15 25.27
N SER A 230 -15.59 40.90 24.91
CA SER A 230 -16.86 40.94 25.62
C SER A 230 -17.77 39.81 25.16
N LEU A 231 -18.56 39.26 26.07
CA LEU A 231 -19.63 38.32 25.72
C LEU A 231 -20.62 38.99 24.75
N PRO A 232 -20.95 38.36 23.60
CA PRO A 232 -21.84 38.99 22.63
C PRO A 232 -23.27 38.99 23.17
N GLU A 233 -23.82 40.16 23.51
CA GLU A 233 -25.17 40.29 24.11
C GLU A 233 -26.26 39.65 23.23
N ALA A 234 -26.07 39.65 21.90
CA ALA A 234 -26.96 38.99 20.94
C ALA A 234 -27.13 37.48 21.15
N TYR A 235 -26.20 36.82 21.86
CA TYR A 235 -26.27 35.39 22.16
C TYR A 235 -26.79 35.10 23.57
N ARG A 236 -27.12 36.12 24.37
CA ARG A 236 -27.54 35.92 25.75
C ARG A 236 -28.99 35.44 25.84
N THR A 237 -29.26 34.45 26.68
CA THR A 237 -30.60 33.98 27.03
C THR A 237 -30.78 33.84 28.54
N ASP A 238 -32.02 33.63 28.97
CA ASP A 238 -32.37 33.40 30.39
C ASP A 238 -32.29 31.90 30.74
N MET A 239 -31.67 31.58 31.88
CA MET A 239 -31.57 30.22 32.43
C MET A 239 -32.94 29.55 32.61
N GLY A 240 -33.98 30.32 32.93
CA GLY A 240 -35.35 29.81 33.08
C GLY A 240 -35.93 29.17 31.81
N ARG A 241 -35.33 29.44 30.65
CA ARG A 241 -35.77 28.92 29.33
C ARG A 241 -35.15 27.57 28.98
N LEU A 242 -34.28 27.03 29.82
CA LEU A 242 -33.57 25.77 29.61
C LEU A 242 -34.12 24.67 30.52
N LYS A 243 -34.74 23.65 29.92
CA LYS A 243 -35.17 22.45 30.64
C LYS A 243 -34.13 21.35 30.45
N GLN A 244 -33.30 21.14 31.47
CA GLN A 244 -32.29 20.09 31.48
C GLN A 244 -32.95 18.71 31.48
N LYS A 245 -32.37 17.76 30.72
CA LYS A 245 -32.75 16.35 30.68
C LYS A 245 -31.58 15.49 31.22
N GLU A 246 -31.14 14.50 30.46
CA GLU A 246 -30.06 13.57 30.82
C GLU A 246 -28.65 14.17 30.65
N GLN A 247 -27.69 13.64 31.40
CA GLN A 247 -26.28 13.98 31.25
C GLN A 247 -25.69 13.21 30.06
N LEU A 248 -25.01 13.91 29.16
CA LEU A 248 -24.35 13.32 27.99
C LEU A 248 -22.88 13.03 28.24
N GLY A 249 -22.20 13.87 29.03
CA GLY A 249 -20.78 13.70 29.33
C GLY A 249 -20.29 14.63 30.43
N ARG A 250 -19.18 14.28 31.08
CA ARG A 250 -18.54 15.09 32.12
C ARG A 250 -17.05 15.25 31.81
N GLY A 251 -16.63 16.49 31.59
CA GLY A 251 -15.23 16.86 31.47
C GLY A 251 -14.67 17.42 32.77
N SER A 252 -13.42 17.87 32.71
CA SER A 252 -12.68 18.42 33.86
C SER A 252 -13.25 19.74 34.38
N PHE A 253 -13.80 20.57 33.49
CA PHE A 253 -14.26 21.93 33.80
C PHE A 253 -15.76 22.16 33.55
N ALA A 254 -16.41 21.28 32.79
CA ALA A 254 -17.80 21.42 32.40
C ALA A 254 -18.51 20.07 32.32
N THR A 255 -19.82 20.07 32.52
CA THR A 255 -20.69 18.91 32.32
C THR A 255 -21.68 19.21 31.20
N VAL A 256 -21.84 18.29 30.25
CA VAL A 256 -22.75 18.44 29.10
C VAL A 256 -24.02 17.64 29.36
N PHE A 257 -25.16 18.29 29.16
CA PHE A 257 -26.49 17.71 29.31
C PHE A 257 -27.27 17.83 28.01
N LYS A 258 -28.15 16.88 27.73
CA LYS A 258 -29.25 17.08 26.80
C LYS A 258 -30.25 18.03 27.45
N ALA A 259 -30.76 19.00 26.71
CA ALA A 259 -31.74 19.95 27.22
C ALA A 259 -32.78 20.30 26.15
N MET A 260 -33.85 20.97 26.59
CA MET A 260 -34.85 21.58 25.73
C MET A 260 -34.75 23.11 25.88
N TRP A 261 -34.50 23.81 24.78
CA TRP A 261 -34.47 25.27 24.72
C TRP A 261 -35.49 25.75 23.69
N LEU A 262 -36.51 26.49 24.12
CA LEU A 262 -37.58 27.00 23.22
C LEU A 262 -38.22 25.91 22.31
N GLY A 263 -38.38 24.69 22.83
CA GLY A 263 -38.93 23.55 22.07
C GLY A 263 -37.93 22.82 21.17
N VAL A 264 -36.65 23.20 21.20
CA VAL A 264 -35.52 22.57 20.47
C VAL A 264 -34.73 21.66 21.39
N GLU A 265 -34.43 20.43 20.96
CA GLU A 265 -33.44 19.60 21.63
C GLU A 265 -32.02 20.12 21.38
N VAL A 266 -31.27 20.35 22.46
CA VAL A 266 -29.97 21.03 22.44
C VAL A 266 -28.97 20.34 23.37
N ALA A 267 -27.69 20.61 23.17
CA ALA A 267 -26.64 20.30 24.13
C ALA A 267 -26.38 21.51 25.03
N LYS A 268 -26.50 21.35 26.35
CA LYS A 268 -26.19 22.35 27.38
C LYS A 268 -24.85 22.00 28.03
N LYS A 269 -23.78 22.76 27.74
CA LYS A 269 -22.47 22.66 28.43
C LYS A 269 -22.47 23.60 29.63
N ALA A 270 -22.55 23.05 30.84
CA ALA A 270 -22.63 23.77 32.11
C ALA A 270 -21.26 23.88 32.79
N PHE A 271 -20.90 25.09 33.22
CA PHE A 271 -19.66 25.44 33.91
C PHE A 271 -19.95 25.79 35.37
N TYR A 272 -19.07 25.34 36.27
CA TYR A 272 -19.10 25.75 37.67
C TYR A 272 -18.59 27.18 37.78
N GLN A 273 -19.50 28.14 37.97
CA GLN A 273 -19.24 29.60 38.01
C GLN A 273 -18.78 30.21 36.67
N SER A 274 -18.75 31.56 36.59
CA SER A 274 -18.29 32.30 35.41
C SER A 274 -16.77 32.23 35.32
N SER A 275 -16.24 31.26 34.59
CA SER A 275 -14.80 31.12 34.38
C SER A 275 -14.33 31.90 33.14
N PRO A 276 -13.07 32.37 33.09
CA PRO A 276 -12.48 32.98 31.88
C PRO A 276 -12.58 32.08 30.65
N GLU A 277 -12.53 30.76 30.84
CA GLU A 277 -12.66 29.75 29.79
C GLU A 277 -14.06 29.76 29.15
N PHE A 278 -15.12 29.91 29.97
CA PHE A 278 -16.49 30.06 29.46
C PHE A 278 -16.62 31.31 28.57
N ALA A 279 -16.17 32.47 29.06
CA ALA A 279 -16.29 33.71 28.30
C ALA A 279 -15.50 33.68 26.98
N LYS A 280 -14.31 33.06 27.02
CA LYS A 280 -13.46 32.85 25.85
C LYS A 280 -14.12 31.91 24.83
N GLU A 281 -14.61 30.75 25.26
CA GLU A 281 -15.25 29.76 24.37
C GLU A 281 -16.51 30.33 23.72
N VAL A 282 -17.34 31.05 24.47
CA VAL A 282 -18.52 31.77 23.94
C VAL A 282 -18.12 32.82 22.91
N SER A 283 -17.10 33.63 23.19
CA SER A 283 -16.63 34.68 22.28
C SER A 283 -16.11 34.11 20.96
N ILE A 284 -15.36 33.01 21.02
CA ILE A 284 -14.86 32.31 19.83
C ILE A 284 -16.03 31.71 19.06
N LEU A 285 -16.84 30.85 19.68
CA LEU A 285 -17.94 30.16 18.98
C LEU A 285 -19.01 31.12 18.44
N GLY A 286 -19.28 32.24 19.11
CA GLY A 286 -20.21 33.26 18.64
C GLY A 286 -19.75 33.98 17.36
N ALA A 287 -18.45 33.94 17.05
CA ALA A 287 -17.86 34.51 15.84
C ALA A 287 -17.65 33.46 14.72
N LEU A 288 -17.88 32.18 15.00
CA LEU A 288 -17.67 31.08 14.06
C LEU A 288 -18.97 30.63 13.41
N SER A 289 -18.84 30.21 12.16
CA SER A 289 -19.95 29.95 11.28
C SER A 289 -19.50 29.04 10.15
N HIS A 290 -19.42 27.74 10.43
CA HIS A 290 -18.96 26.72 9.49
C HIS A 290 -19.61 25.37 9.81
N PRO A 291 -19.98 24.57 8.80
CA PRO A 291 -20.72 23.33 9.04
C PRO A 291 -19.93 22.24 9.75
N ASN A 292 -18.61 22.20 9.59
CA ASN A 292 -17.72 21.28 10.33
C ASN A 292 -17.15 21.89 11.62
N ILE A 293 -17.78 22.93 12.15
CA ILE A 293 -17.48 23.53 13.46
C ILE A 293 -18.75 23.49 14.31
N THR A 294 -18.63 23.15 15.59
CA THR A 294 -19.78 23.15 16.52
C THR A 294 -20.42 24.53 16.61
N SER A 295 -21.75 24.57 16.50
CA SER A 295 -22.52 25.80 16.51
C SER A 295 -23.01 26.18 17.91
N LEU A 296 -22.69 27.39 18.35
CA LEU A 296 -23.27 28.01 19.54
C LEU A 296 -24.63 28.62 19.19
N PHE A 297 -25.66 28.23 19.94
CA PHE A 297 -27.02 28.75 19.81
C PHE A 297 -27.17 30.01 20.66
N CYS A 298 -26.91 29.88 21.95
CA CYS A 298 -26.93 30.97 22.91
C CYS A 298 -26.10 30.59 24.14
N TYR A 299 -25.93 31.51 25.08
CA TYR A 299 -25.39 31.25 26.40
C TYR A 299 -26.28 31.87 27.47
N ALA A 300 -26.21 31.34 28.69
CA ALA A 300 -26.93 31.87 29.83
C ALA A 300 -26.00 31.95 31.04
N GLN A 301 -26.17 33.01 31.84
CA GLN A 301 -25.39 33.24 33.07
C GLN A 301 -26.36 33.37 34.25
N GLY A 302 -26.25 32.44 35.20
CA GLY A 302 -26.92 32.48 36.49
C GLY A 302 -25.95 32.83 37.63
N LYS A 303 -26.48 32.97 38.85
CA LYS A 303 -25.69 33.33 40.04
C LYS A 303 -24.63 32.29 40.44
N ARG A 304 -24.84 31.01 40.10
CA ARG A 304 -23.98 29.87 40.51
C ARG A 304 -23.51 29.01 39.34
N GLU A 305 -24.03 29.24 38.14
CA GLU A 305 -23.82 28.41 36.96
C GLU A 305 -23.82 29.29 35.71
N CYS A 306 -22.91 29.02 34.78
CA CYS A 306 -22.96 29.56 33.41
C CYS A 306 -23.08 28.39 32.45
N CYS A 307 -23.84 28.53 31.37
CA CYS A 307 -23.96 27.46 30.39
C CYS A 307 -23.99 27.96 28.94
N MET A 308 -23.46 27.14 28.04
CA MET A 308 -23.59 27.30 26.60
C MET A 308 -24.64 26.33 26.07
N VAL A 309 -25.43 26.79 25.12
CA VAL A 309 -26.43 26.01 24.40
C VAL A 309 -25.91 25.82 22.99
N MET A 310 -25.76 24.57 22.58
CA MET A 310 -25.16 24.18 21.30
C MET A 310 -26.05 23.17 20.58
N GLU A 311 -25.73 22.90 19.32
CA GLU A 311 -26.36 21.80 18.58
C GLU A 311 -26.15 20.44 19.28
N LEU A 312 -27.15 19.57 19.18
CA LEU A 312 -27.11 18.24 19.76
C LEU A 312 -26.51 17.22 18.77
N MET A 313 -25.34 16.69 19.12
CA MET A 313 -24.61 15.66 18.38
C MET A 313 -24.82 14.28 19.03
N ASP A 314 -24.56 13.21 18.28
CA ASP A 314 -24.82 11.83 18.75
C ASP A 314 -23.69 11.27 19.62
N GLY A 315 -22.50 11.88 19.57
CA GLY A 315 -21.33 11.50 20.35
C GLY A 315 -20.05 12.14 19.80
N ASP A 316 -18.89 11.59 20.17
CA ASP A 316 -17.58 11.92 19.59
C ASP A 316 -17.03 10.80 18.71
N LEU A 317 -16.10 11.14 17.82
CA LEU A 317 -15.52 10.23 16.83
C LEU A 317 -14.75 9.09 17.49
N SER A 318 -14.08 9.35 18.62
CA SER A 318 -13.34 8.32 19.37
C SER A 318 -14.29 7.27 19.94
N GLN A 319 -15.42 7.70 20.52
CA GLN A 319 -16.47 6.79 21.00
C GLN A 319 -17.10 5.99 19.85
N MET A 320 -17.35 6.63 18.71
CA MET A 320 -17.90 5.97 17.53
C MET A 320 -16.97 4.86 17.03
N MET A 321 -15.68 5.15 16.84
CA MET A 321 -14.69 4.16 16.36
C MET A 321 -14.59 2.97 17.33
N ARG A 322 -14.49 3.23 18.64
CA ARG A 322 -14.48 2.16 19.66
C ARG A 322 -15.71 1.28 19.59
N LYS A 323 -16.89 1.87 19.41
CA LYS A 323 -18.15 1.13 19.31
C LYS A 323 -18.18 0.24 18.07
N ILE A 324 -17.79 0.78 16.91
CA ILE A 324 -17.71 0.01 15.66
C ILE A 324 -16.75 -1.17 15.82
N MET A 325 -15.57 -0.94 16.38
CA MET A 325 -14.55 -1.97 16.59
C MET A 325 -14.97 -3.03 17.62
N ALA A 326 -15.76 -2.64 18.63
CA ALA A 326 -16.28 -3.57 19.64
C ALA A 326 -17.44 -4.43 19.13
N ASP A 327 -18.29 -3.88 18.26
CA ASP A 327 -19.47 -4.57 17.71
C ASP A 327 -19.09 -5.71 16.74
N ASP A 328 -17.91 -5.62 16.08
CA ASP A 328 -17.36 -6.69 15.25
C ASP A 328 -15.82 -6.80 15.40
N LYS A 329 -15.37 -7.78 16.20
CA LYS A 329 -13.96 -8.05 16.45
C LYS A 329 -13.16 -8.52 15.23
N LYS A 330 -13.82 -8.85 14.10
CA LYS A 330 -13.13 -9.23 12.86
C LYS A 330 -12.72 -8.03 12.02
N LEU A 331 -13.24 -6.84 12.32
CA LEU A 331 -12.85 -5.62 11.63
C LEU A 331 -11.42 -5.24 12.01
N SER A 332 -10.57 -5.03 11.01
CA SER A 332 -9.22 -4.49 11.18
C SER A 332 -9.16 -2.96 11.17
N GLN A 333 -10.28 -2.29 10.87
CA GLN A 333 -10.39 -0.83 10.73
C GLN A 333 -11.84 -0.37 11.01
N PRO A 334 -12.05 0.85 11.53
CA PRO A 334 -13.39 1.35 11.86
C PRO A 334 -14.19 1.84 10.65
N PHE A 335 -13.51 2.30 9.59
CA PHE A 335 -14.14 2.89 8.41
C PHE A 335 -13.56 2.30 7.14
N ARG A 336 -14.36 2.28 6.07
CA ARG A 336 -13.81 2.09 4.72
C ARG A 336 -12.97 3.30 4.32
N ILE A 337 -12.08 3.11 3.35
CA ILE A 337 -11.15 4.18 2.95
C ILE A 337 -11.87 5.44 2.41
N LEU A 338 -12.96 5.29 1.65
CA LEU A 338 -13.74 6.44 1.16
C LEU A 338 -14.44 7.20 2.30
N GLU A 339 -14.98 6.47 3.28
CA GLU A 339 -15.58 7.05 4.49
C GLU A 339 -14.52 7.77 5.33
N ALA A 340 -13.32 7.20 5.44
CA ALA A 340 -12.17 7.82 6.10
C ALA A 340 -11.78 9.14 5.41
N PHE A 341 -11.70 9.17 4.07
CA PHE A 341 -11.47 10.41 3.31
C PHE A 341 -12.55 11.46 3.59
N ASP A 342 -13.83 11.07 3.67
CA ASP A 342 -14.93 11.98 3.99
C ASP A 342 -14.78 12.63 5.36
N ILE A 343 -14.48 11.83 6.38
CA ILE A 343 -14.27 12.33 7.74
C ILE A 343 -13.04 13.26 7.78
N MET A 344 -11.93 12.87 7.15
CA MET A 344 -10.71 13.68 7.08
C MET A 344 -10.94 15.01 6.36
N LEU A 345 -11.67 15.02 5.25
CA LEU A 345 -12.03 16.23 4.50
C LEU A 345 -12.91 17.17 5.31
N GLN A 346 -13.91 16.64 6.02
CA GLN A 346 -14.78 17.44 6.88
C GLN A 346 -14.00 18.10 8.03
N ILE A 347 -13.10 17.35 8.69
CA ILE A 347 -12.22 17.91 9.73
C ILE A 347 -11.27 18.96 9.12
N GLY A 348 -10.65 18.62 7.99
CA GLY A 348 -9.74 19.51 7.26
C GLY A 348 -10.39 20.83 6.86
N GLY A 349 -11.63 20.79 6.35
CA GLY A 349 -12.41 21.99 5.99
C GLY A 349 -12.76 22.86 7.20
N GLY A 350 -13.11 22.24 8.34
CA GLY A 350 -13.29 22.96 9.60
C GLY A 350 -12.02 23.68 10.04
N MET A 351 -10.87 23.00 9.97
CA MET A 351 -9.59 23.57 10.36
C MET A 351 -9.07 24.62 9.38
N GLU A 352 -9.29 24.44 8.08
CA GLU A 352 -9.03 25.45 7.03
C GLU A 352 -9.78 26.75 7.35
N TYR A 353 -11.07 26.65 7.71
CA TYR A 353 -11.88 27.79 8.12
C TYR A 353 -11.34 28.49 9.37
N LEU A 354 -10.99 27.74 10.43
CA LEU A 354 -10.43 28.31 11.66
C LEU A 354 -9.12 29.06 11.40
N HIS A 355 -8.21 28.46 10.62
CA HIS A 355 -6.94 29.07 10.26
C HIS A 355 -7.14 30.32 9.39
N GLY A 356 -8.12 30.31 8.49
CA GLY A 356 -8.55 31.48 7.74
C GLY A 356 -9.08 32.62 8.63
N LYS A 357 -9.65 32.30 9.79
CA LYS A 357 -10.03 33.26 10.85
C LYS A 357 -8.89 33.61 11.82
N ARG A 358 -7.66 33.18 11.53
CA ARG A 358 -6.45 33.38 12.37
C ARG A 358 -6.58 32.77 13.77
N LEU A 359 -7.35 31.68 13.89
CA LEU A 359 -7.54 30.91 15.12
C LEU A 359 -6.75 29.61 15.08
N VAL A 360 -6.09 29.28 16.19
CA VAL A 360 -5.38 28.00 16.38
C VAL A 360 -6.16 27.18 17.40
N HIS A 361 -6.45 25.91 17.09
CA HIS A 361 -7.28 25.04 17.93
C HIS A 361 -6.55 24.55 19.18
N ARG A 362 -5.34 23.97 19.01
CA ARG A 362 -4.40 23.46 20.04
C ARG A 362 -4.75 22.17 20.77
N ASP A 363 -5.96 21.64 20.61
CA ASP A 363 -6.36 20.36 21.20
C ASP A 363 -7.13 19.50 20.20
N LEU A 364 -6.61 19.38 18.97
CA LEU A 364 -7.26 18.58 17.93
C LEU A 364 -6.97 17.08 18.16
N LYS A 365 -8.03 16.31 18.40
CA LYS A 365 -8.01 14.85 18.66
C LYS A 365 -9.40 14.27 18.40
N ALA A 366 -9.54 12.95 18.15
CA ALA A 366 -10.84 12.37 17.83
C ALA A 366 -11.93 12.61 18.90
N MET A 367 -11.57 12.77 20.19
CA MET A 367 -12.52 13.10 21.27
C MET A 367 -13.14 14.50 21.14
N ASN A 368 -12.48 15.41 20.41
CA ASN A 368 -12.96 16.76 20.15
C ASN A 368 -13.61 16.89 18.76
N ILE A 369 -13.85 15.76 18.08
CA ILE A 369 -14.60 15.70 16.82
C ILE A 369 -15.97 15.10 17.13
N LEU A 370 -17.02 15.92 17.12
CA LEU A 370 -18.39 15.47 17.35
C LEU A 370 -18.99 14.85 16.10
N VAL A 371 -19.81 13.80 16.26
CA VAL A 371 -20.41 13.05 15.16
C VAL A 371 -21.93 13.13 15.16
N LYS A 372 -22.51 13.14 13.95
CA LYS A 372 -23.96 13.01 13.72
C LYS A 372 -24.18 11.95 12.65
N HIS A 373 -24.96 10.92 12.97
CA HIS A 373 -25.23 9.81 12.07
C HIS A 373 -26.46 10.10 11.19
N VAL A 374 -26.35 9.82 9.90
CA VAL A 374 -27.51 9.65 9.01
C VAL A 374 -27.86 8.18 8.97
N LYS A 375 -29.02 7.82 9.53
CA LYS A 375 -29.58 6.46 9.49
C LYS A 375 -30.53 6.34 8.30
N GLY A 376 -30.40 5.29 7.51
CA GLY A 376 -31.37 4.99 6.43
C GLY A 376 -32.70 4.47 6.96
N ARG A 377 -33.70 4.37 6.07
CA ARG A 377 -34.92 3.60 6.35
C ARG A 377 -34.65 2.10 6.26
N GLU A 378 -35.10 1.36 7.27
CA GLU A 378 -35.38 -0.10 7.35
C GLU A 378 -34.36 -1.14 6.85
N LEU A 379 -33.28 -0.77 6.16
CA LEU A 379 -32.22 -1.68 5.74
C LEU A 379 -31.13 -1.72 6.82
N GLU A 380 -31.14 -2.80 7.61
CA GLU A 380 -30.14 -3.11 8.63
C GLU A 380 -29.96 -1.98 9.66
N PRO A 381 -30.65 -2.01 10.82
CA PRO A 381 -30.62 -0.97 11.87
C PRO A 381 -29.22 -0.57 12.41
N LYS A 382 -28.17 -1.26 11.95
CA LYS A 382 -26.76 -1.08 12.34
C LYS A 382 -25.89 -0.39 11.27
N THR A 383 -26.38 -0.16 10.04
CA THR A 383 -25.55 0.45 8.99
C THR A 383 -25.59 1.97 9.06
N VAL A 384 -24.49 2.60 9.49
CA VAL A 384 -24.29 4.05 9.36
C VAL A 384 -24.07 4.35 7.88
N LEU A 385 -24.93 5.16 7.26
CA LEU A 385 -24.84 5.45 5.83
C LEU A 385 -23.93 6.65 5.55
N TYR A 386 -23.99 7.69 6.37
CA TYR A 386 -23.10 8.85 6.28
C TYR A 386 -22.86 9.45 7.67
N THR A 387 -21.67 9.99 7.91
CA THR A 387 -21.28 10.60 9.19
C THR A 387 -20.90 12.05 8.97
N PHE A 388 -21.66 12.96 9.59
CA PHE A 388 -21.26 14.36 9.67
C PHE A 388 -20.37 14.57 10.89
N VAL A 389 -19.26 15.29 10.70
CA VAL A 389 -18.32 15.59 11.79
C VAL A 389 -18.12 17.08 11.98
N LYS A 390 -17.91 17.47 13.25
CA LYS A 390 -17.70 18.86 13.66
C LYS A 390 -16.57 18.98 14.68
N VAL A 391 -15.64 19.90 14.45
CA VAL A 391 -14.60 20.26 15.42
C VAL A 391 -15.23 21.04 16.57
N ALA A 392 -14.93 20.62 17.80
CA ALA A 392 -15.46 21.16 19.04
C ALA A 392 -14.35 21.43 20.07
N ASP A 393 -14.75 22.03 21.20
CA ASP A 393 -13.93 22.31 22.38
C ASP A 393 -12.81 23.36 22.19
N PHE A 394 -13.20 24.63 22.20
CA PHE A 394 -12.32 25.77 21.96
C PHE A 394 -11.69 26.36 23.24
N GLY A 395 -11.77 25.65 24.37
CA GLY A 395 -11.25 26.14 25.66
C GLY A 395 -9.76 26.51 25.60
N LEU A 396 -8.97 25.79 24.81
CA LEU A 396 -7.53 25.98 24.65
C LEU A 396 -7.13 26.84 23.44
N SER A 397 -8.08 27.29 22.61
CA SER A 397 -7.79 28.00 21.35
C SER A 397 -7.17 29.40 21.56
N LYS A 398 -6.39 29.92 20.60
CA LYS A 398 -5.78 31.27 20.69
C LYS A 398 -5.92 32.09 19.38
N ILE A 399 -6.06 33.41 19.51
CA ILE A 399 -6.12 34.39 18.40
C ILE A 399 -4.72 35.01 18.18
N LYS A 400 -4.23 35.04 16.94
CA LYS A 400 -2.85 35.45 16.60
C LYS A 400 -2.52 36.94 16.81
N GLU A 401 -3.49 37.86 16.76
CA GLU A 401 -3.22 39.32 16.73
C GLU A 401 -2.94 40.00 18.09
N ARG A 402 -3.13 39.35 19.25
CA ARG A 402 -3.12 40.04 20.56
C ARG A 402 -2.27 39.41 21.66
N SER A 403 -1.51 38.35 21.39
CA SER A 403 -0.70 37.67 22.43
C SER A 403 0.77 37.69 22.06
N MET A 404 1.55 38.57 22.71
CA MET A 404 3.02 38.60 22.58
C MET A 404 3.72 37.51 23.39
N THR A 405 2.98 36.65 24.09
CA THR A 405 3.52 35.55 24.90
C THR A 405 2.67 34.30 24.72
N TYR A 406 3.28 33.25 24.18
CA TYR A 406 2.64 31.94 24.03
C TYR A 406 2.69 31.09 25.32
N GLY A 407 2.95 31.68 26.50
CA GLY A 407 3.21 30.94 27.74
C GLY A 407 1.98 30.49 28.54
N ASN A 408 2.14 29.29 29.12
CA ASN A 408 1.59 28.74 30.37
C ASN A 408 0.07 28.44 30.47
N GLN A 409 -0.33 27.27 29.97
CA GLN A 409 -1.44 26.49 30.55
C GLN A 409 -0.97 25.05 30.77
N THR A 410 -1.15 24.55 32.00
CA THR A 410 -0.74 23.21 32.43
C THR A 410 -1.60 22.16 31.71
N LEU A 411 -1.03 21.51 30.68
CA LEU A 411 -1.73 20.49 29.90
C LEU A 411 -1.84 19.19 30.69
N MET A 412 -3.05 18.64 30.79
CA MET A 412 -3.33 17.35 31.43
C MET A 412 -2.49 16.23 30.79
N VAL A 413 -2.08 15.30 31.65
CA VAL A 413 -1.18 14.15 31.40
C VAL A 413 -1.64 13.21 30.26
N GLY A 414 -2.84 13.41 29.68
CA GLY A 414 -3.44 12.55 28.63
C GLY A 414 -3.38 13.05 27.16
N THR A 415 -3.17 14.34 26.88
CA THR A 415 -3.24 14.88 25.48
C THR A 415 -1.91 14.81 24.72
N THR A 416 -0.82 14.38 25.35
CA THR A 416 0.55 14.51 24.82
C THR A 416 0.83 13.77 23.51
N ARG A 417 0.02 12.76 23.16
CA ARG A 417 0.17 11.95 21.95
C ARG A 417 -0.13 12.70 20.64
N TRP A 418 -1.00 13.70 20.71
CA TRP A 418 -1.37 14.55 19.58
C TRP A 418 -0.55 15.84 19.51
N MET A 419 0.25 16.13 20.54
CA MET A 419 1.01 17.36 20.63
C MET A 419 2.20 17.36 19.69
N ALA A 420 2.35 18.45 18.95
CA ALA A 420 3.49 18.67 18.08
C ALA A 420 4.80 18.82 18.88
N PRO A 421 5.95 18.35 18.36
CA PRO A 421 7.24 18.38 19.04
C PRO A 421 7.63 19.76 19.58
N GLU A 422 7.37 20.82 18.82
CA GLU A 422 7.68 22.21 19.21
C GLU A 422 6.89 22.69 20.44
N LEU A 423 5.67 22.17 20.65
CA LEU A 423 4.87 22.48 21.84
C LEU A 423 5.32 21.67 23.06
N ILE A 424 6.05 20.58 22.86
CA ILE A 424 6.61 19.76 23.94
C ILE A 424 7.91 20.39 24.44
N LYS A 425 8.81 20.81 23.54
CA LYS A 425 10.12 21.43 23.87
C LYS A 425 9.96 22.63 24.81
N SER A 426 9.03 23.54 24.47
CA SER A 426 8.72 24.75 25.26
C SER A 426 8.18 24.52 26.68
N ASN A 427 7.70 23.30 27.02
CA ASN A 427 7.17 22.99 28.35
C ASN A 427 8.17 22.29 29.28
N THR A 428 9.36 21.92 28.78
CA THR A 428 10.38 21.17 29.54
C THR A 428 11.45 22.05 30.19
N ASP A 429 11.68 23.26 29.66
CA ASP A 429 12.73 24.18 30.14
C ASP A 429 12.16 25.25 31.08
N GLN A 430 11.84 24.86 32.32
CA GLN A 430 11.47 25.83 33.36
C GLN A 430 12.69 26.47 34.06
N ASP A 431 13.92 26.00 33.84
CA ASP A 431 15.06 26.39 34.69
C ASP A 431 16.26 27.07 34.00
N GLN A 432 16.29 27.30 32.68
CA GLN A 432 17.41 28.08 32.08
C GLN A 432 16.99 29.05 30.96
N VAL A 433 17.32 30.32 31.21
CA VAL A 433 17.49 31.50 30.33
C VAL A 433 16.78 31.52 28.97
N GLN A 434 15.86 32.48 28.90
CA GLN A 434 15.19 33.06 27.73
C GLN A 434 16.13 33.31 26.54
N VAL A 435 15.82 32.71 25.38
CA VAL A 435 15.83 33.25 24.00
C VAL A 435 16.21 32.12 23.01
N SER A 436 15.21 31.40 22.48
CA SER A 436 15.23 30.78 21.12
C SER A 436 13.94 30.01 20.75
N ASP A 437 13.23 29.43 21.72
CA ASP A 437 12.21 28.41 21.41
C ASP A 437 10.77 28.96 21.26
N ASP A 438 10.44 30.05 21.96
CA ASP A 438 9.17 30.77 21.79
C ASP A 438 9.01 31.38 20.38
N ALA A 439 10.13 31.62 19.68
CA ALA A 439 10.15 32.18 18.33
C ALA A 439 9.63 31.18 17.27
N ILE A 440 9.82 29.87 17.45
CA ILE A 440 9.41 28.85 16.48
C ILE A 440 7.88 28.65 16.52
N ILE A 441 7.30 28.59 17.72
CA ILE A 441 5.84 28.51 17.92
C ILE A 441 5.16 29.78 17.39
N ALA A 442 5.78 30.94 17.56
CA ALA A 442 5.30 32.20 17.00
C ALA A 442 5.42 32.27 15.47
N LYS A 443 6.41 31.59 14.88
CA LYS A 443 6.65 31.55 13.43
C LYS A 443 5.65 30.66 12.69
N TYR A 444 5.26 29.51 13.25
CA TYR A 444 4.34 28.55 12.62
C TYR A 444 3.19 28.08 13.55
N PRO A 445 2.36 28.98 14.10
CA PRO A 445 1.36 28.64 15.12
C PRO A 445 0.23 27.72 14.60
N PHE A 446 0.03 27.65 13.29
CA PHE A 446 -0.95 26.81 12.63
C PHE A 446 -0.43 25.37 12.39
N ALA A 447 0.89 25.20 12.31
CA ALA A 447 1.52 23.92 11.98
C ALA A 447 1.37 22.88 13.10
N SER A 448 1.12 23.30 14.34
CA SER A 448 0.84 22.38 15.45
C SER A 448 -0.51 21.69 15.31
N ASP A 449 -1.51 22.38 14.78
CA ASP A 449 -2.82 21.79 14.49
C ASP A 449 -2.72 20.80 13.31
N VAL A 450 -1.84 21.06 12.35
CA VAL A 450 -1.57 20.14 11.21
C VAL A 450 -0.92 18.84 11.69
N TYR A 451 0.02 18.93 12.62
CA TYR A 451 0.59 17.73 13.27
C TYR A 451 -0.49 16.93 13.99
N SER A 452 -1.33 17.62 14.77
CA SER A 452 -2.44 16.99 15.50
C SER A 452 -3.43 16.32 14.54
N PHE A 453 -3.69 16.93 13.38
CA PHE A 453 -4.51 16.35 12.32
C PHE A 453 -3.92 15.06 11.76
N GLY A 454 -2.59 14.98 11.55
CA GLY A 454 -1.93 13.73 11.16
C GLY A 454 -2.16 12.59 12.16
N MET A 455 -2.16 12.90 13.45
CA MET A 455 -2.50 11.93 14.52
C MET A 455 -3.99 11.54 14.50
N VAL A 456 -4.89 12.47 14.22
CA VAL A 456 -6.32 12.16 14.03
C VAL A 456 -6.54 11.28 12.78
N CYS A 457 -5.80 11.50 11.69
CA CYS A 457 -5.85 10.63 10.52
C CYS A 457 -5.44 9.19 10.87
N TYR A 458 -4.42 9.01 11.71
CA TYR A 458 -4.06 7.70 12.24
C TYR A 458 -5.20 7.06 13.05
N GLU A 459 -5.86 7.82 13.92
CA GLU A 459 -7.02 7.33 14.68
C GLU A 459 -8.16 6.88 13.75
N ILE A 460 -8.47 7.69 12.72
CA ILE A 460 -9.51 7.37 11.73
C ILE A 460 -9.18 6.09 10.98
N LEU A 461 -7.91 5.88 10.62
CA LEU A 461 -7.51 4.69 9.88
C LEU A 461 -7.57 3.45 10.76
N THR A 462 -7.07 3.51 11.99
CA THR A 462 -6.82 2.31 12.82
C THR A 462 -7.92 2.02 13.84
N GLY A 463 -8.73 3.02 14.19
CA GLY A 463 -9.65 2.95 15.34
C GLY A 463 -8.95 3.09 16.69
N GLU A 464 -7.63 3.19 16.70
CA GLU A 464 -6.78 3.24 17.88
C GLU A 464 -6.21 4.65 18.07
N TRP A 465 -6.06 5.03 19.33
CA TRP A 465 -5.27 6.17 19.76
C TRP A 465 -3.81 6.04 19.28
N PRO A 466 -3.07 7.13 19.00
CA PRO A 466 -1.69 7.06 18.51
C PRO A 466 -0.78 6.23 19.43
N GLN A 467 -0.44 5.03 18.96
CA GLN A 467 0.33 4.06 19.74
C GLN A 467 1.83 4.35 19.64
N PHE A 468 2.46 4.37 20.80
CA PHE A 468 3.91 4.45 20.97
C PHE A 468 4.27 3.31 21.91
N GLU A 469 5.29 2.51 21.57
CA GLU A 469 5.80 1.42 22.40
C GLU A 469 6.53 2.01 23.61
N VAL A 470 5.77 2.29 24.68
CA VAL A 470 6.27 2.90 25.91
C VAL A 470 5.60 2.31 27.14
N LYS A 471 6.33 2.29 28.27
CA LYS A 471 5.78 1.82 29.55
C LYS A 471 5.01 2.93 30.27
N ASN A 472 5.41 4.19 30.07
CA ASN A 472 4.90 5.34 30.84
C ASN A 472 4.54 6.52 29.91
N LEU A 473 3.51 7.31 30.24
CA LEU A 473 3.08 8.49 29.45
C LEU A 473 4.17 9.56 29.28
N SER A 474 5.10 9.67 30.24
CA SER A 474 6.25 10.57 30.18
C SER A 474 7.27 10.19 29.08
N GLU A 475 7.31 8.92 28.66
CA GLU A 475 8.20 8.45 27.60
C GLU A 475 7.67 8.78 26.20
N VAL A 476 6.35 8.92 26.03
CA VAL A 476 5.73 9.36 24.76
C VAL A 476 6.34 10.68 24.31
N LYS A 477 6.50 11.64 25.23
CA LYS A 477 7.12 12.95 24.93
C LYS A 477 8.52 12.78 24.37
N LYS A 478 9.35 11.93 24.99
CA LYS A 478 10.73 11.66 24.54
C LYS A 478 10.76 11.04 23.15
N LYS A 479 9.90 10.03 22.92
CA LYS A 479 9.73 9.35 21.63
C LYS A 479 9.35 10.34 20.52
N VAL A 480 8.34 11.17 20.75
CA VAL A 480 7.93 12.22 19.79
C VAL A 480 9.09 13.17 19.48
N LEU A 481 9.84 13.62 20.49
CA LEU A 481 11.00 14.50 20.33
C LEU A 481 12.20 13.83 19.61
N MET A 482 12.30 12.50 19.65
CA MET A 482 13.29 11.72 18.90
C MET A 482 12.90 11.46 17.44
N GLY A 483 11.70 11.92 17.02
CA GLY A 483 11.20 11.73 15.67
C GLY A 483 10.33 10.48 15.48
N ASP A 484 10.09 9.69 16.53
CA ASP A 484 9.24 8.50 16.42
C ASP A 484 7.79 8.90 16.09
N ARG A 485 7.14 8.11 15.24
CA ARG A 485 5.74 8.27 14.83
C ARG A 485 5.02 6.91 14.82
N PRO A 486 3.69 6.87 15.01
CA PRO A 486 2.93 5.63 14.90
C PRO A 486 3.04 5.00 13.50
N LYS A 487 3.11 3.67 13.42
CA LYS A 487 3.17 2.94 12.15
C LYS A 487 1.81 2.94 11.46
N LEU A 488 1.73 3.53 10.27
CA LEU A 488 0.50 3.49 9.46
C LEU A 488 0.22 2.08 8.94
N PRO A 489 -1.06 1.68 8.83
CA PRO A 489 -1.44 0.34 8.37
C PRO A 489 -1.14 0.13 6.88
N LEU A 490 -0.89 -1.13 6.48
CA LEU A 490 -0.54 -1.50 5.10
C LEU A 490 -1.63 -1.18 4.06
N TYR A 491 -2.90 -1.16 4.48
CA TYR A 491 -4.00 -0.77 3.59
C TYR A 491 -4.09 0.73 3.35
N CYS A 492 -3.31 1.57 4.04
CA CYS A 492 -3.31 3.01 3.82
C CYS A 492 -2.81 3.31 2.41
N PRO A 493 -3.59 4.01 1.56
CA PRO A 493 -3.15 4.36 0.21
C PRO A 493 -1.82 5.12 0.24
N PRO A 494 -0.86 4.84 -0.66
CA PRO A 494 0.47 5.46 -0.62
C PRO A 494 0.45 6.99 -0.63
N GLY A 495 -0.46 7.59 -1.42
CA GLY A 495 -0.62 9.05 -1.44
C GLY A 495 -1.19 9.62 -0.15
N LEU A 496 -2.07 8.88 0.54
CA LEU A 496 -2.57 9.28 1.85
C LEU A 496 -1.48 9.12 2.93
N LYS A 497 -0.67 8.06 2.84
CA LYS A 497 0.48 7.84 3.73
C LYS A 497 1.47 9.01 3.64
N ASP A 498 1.88 9.38 2.43
CA ASP A 498 2.78 10.53 2.20
C ASP A 498 2.20 11.84 2.77
N LEU A 499 0.90 12.08 2.57
CA LEU A 499 0.23 13.26 3.11
C LEU A 499 0.23 13.28 4.65
N ILE A 500 -0.11 12.16 5.30
CA ILE A 500 -0.07 12.04 6.76
C ILE A 500 1.37 12.25 7.26
N GLU A 501 2.35 11.66 6.58
CA GLU A 501 3.77 11.79 6.92
C GLU A 501 4.30 13.23 6.84
N ARG A 502 3.83 14.00 5.85
CA ARG A 502 4.09 15.45 5.78
C ARG A 502 3.34 16.22 6.87
N CYS A 503 2.11 15.83 7.22
CA CYS A 503 1.33 16.50 8.26
C CYS A 503 2.01 16.43 9.64
N TRP A 504 2.62 15.29 9.99
CA TRP A 504 3.30 15.10 11.28
C TRP A 504 4.83 15.23 11.21
N SER A 505 5.36 15.91 10.19
CA SER A 505 6.80 16.15 10.04
C SER A 505 7.39 16.80 11.30
N GLU A 506 8.61 16.41 11.67
CA GLU A 506 9.34 17.01 12.79
C GLU A 506 9.53 18.53 12.57
N ASP A 507 9.84 18.92 11.34
CA ASP A 507 9.98 20.32 10.94
C ASP A 507 8.61 20.95 10.65
N ALA A 508 8.17 21.85 11.54
CA ALA A 508 6.90 22.57 11.42
C ALA A 508 6.76 23.36 10.10
N SER A 509 7.87 23.77 9.46
CA SER A 509 7.84 24.52 8.21
C SER A 509 7.54 23.66 6.97
N LYS A 510 7.77 22.34 7.07
CA LYS A 510 7.50 21.37 6.00
C LYS A 510 6.05 20.88 6.00
N ARG A 511 5.30 21.17 7.06
CA ARG A 511 3.91 20.73 7.20
C ARG A 511 3.01 21.54 6.25
N PRO A 512 2.12 20.89 5.47
CA PRO A 512 1.25 21.59 4.53
C PRO A 512 0.17 22.41 5.25
N ARG A 513 -0.39 23.40 4.58
CA ARG A 513 -1.56 24.15 5.07
C ARG A 513 -2.82 23.33 4.88
N PHE A 514 -3.85 23.53 5.71
CA PHE A 514 -5.14 22.83 5.54
C PHE A 514 -5.76 23.01 4.15
N SER A 515 -5.57 24.16 3.50
CA SER A 515 -6.01 24.35 2.10
C SER A 515 -5.34 23.39 1.11
N GLU A 516 -4.04 23.11 1.32
CA GLU A 516 -3.27 22.16 0.50
C GLU A 516 -3.67 20.71 0.83
N ILE A 517 -3.85 20.41 2.12
CA ILE A 517 -4.33 19.12 2.62
C ILE A 517 -5.71 18.80 2.01
N CYS A 518 -6.68 19.72 2.09
CA CYS A 518 -8.02 19.54 1.54
C CYS A 518 -7.99 19.30 0.03
N ALA A 519 -7.20 20.07 -0.71
CA ALA A 519 -7.08 19.90 -2.17
C ALA A 519 -6.48 18.53 -2.53
N GLU A 520 -5.48 18.08 -1.78
CA GLU A 520 -4.84 16.78 -1.98
C GLU A 520 -5.75 15.61 -1.57
N LEU A 521 -6.46 15.71 -0.45
CA LEU A 521 -7.44 14.71 -0.03
C LEU A 521 -8.59 14.57 -1.04
N ARG A 522 -9.09 15.66 -1.64
CA ARG A 522 -10.10 15.60 -2.72
C ARG A 522 -9.58 14.83 -3.93
N LEU A 523 -8.32 15.05 -4.30
CA LEU A 523 -7.68 14.33 -5.40
C LEU A 523 -7.52 12.84 -5.07
N LEU A 524 -7.00 12.52 -3.89
CA LEU A 524 -6.79 11.13 -3.45
C LEU A 524 -8.13 10.39 -3.36
N LYS A 525 -9.17 11.03 -2.82
CA LYS A 525 -10.53 10.51 -2.80
C LYS A 525 -11.05 10.27 -4.22
N TYR A 526 -10.88 11.21 -5.13
CA TYR A 526 -11.29 11.03 -6.53
C TYR A 526 -10.53 9.91 -7.23
N ALA A 527 -9.22 9.79 -6.99
CA ALA A 527 -8.41 8.68 -7.50
C ALA A 527 -8.91 7.33 -6.95
N GLN A 528 -9.30 7.29 -5.68
CA GLN A 528 -9.93 6.12 -5.05
C GLN A 528 -11.31 5.82 -5.65
N ILE A 529 -12.09 6.81 -6.08
CA ILE A 529 -13.38 6.60 -6.77
C ILE A 529 -13.16 6.05 -8.19
N LEU A 530 -12.18 6.59 -8.92
CA LEU A 530 -11.83 6.12 -10.27
C LEU A 530 -11.26 4.70 -10.28
N ASP A 531 -10.65 4.29 -9.17
CA ASP A 531 -10.07 2.97 -9.01
C ASP A 531 -10.30 2.46 -7.57
N PRO A 532 -11.54 2.00 -7.26
CA PRO A 532 -11.94 1.59 -5.91
C PRO A 532 -11.11 0.42 -5.35
N TYR A 533 -10.33 -0.27 -6.20
CA TYR A 533 -9.48 -1.40 -5.84
C TYR A 533 -8.13 -1.39 -6.57
N ARG A 534 -7.44 -0.26 -6.69
CA ARG A 534 -6.00 -0.28 -7.05
C ARG A 534 -5.22 -0.68 -5.80
N ILE A 535 -5.13 -1.94 -5.40
CA ILE A 535 -4.73 -3.11 -6.19
C ILE A 535 -5.59 -4.33 -5.77
N PRO A 536 -6.14 -5.17 -6.69
CA PRO A 536 -6.77 -6.42 -6.30
C PRO A 536 -5.78 -7.20 -5.42
N ARG A 537 -6.20 -7.87 -4.34
CA ARG A 537 -5.25 -8.72 -3.60
C ARG A 537 -4.58 -9.66 -4.61
N PRO A 538 -3.23 -9.80 -4.55
CA PRO A 538 -2.57 -10.67 -5.50
C PRO A 538 -3.17 -12.06 -5.30
N ARG A 539 -3.38 -12.82 -6.37
CA ARG A 539 -3.73 -14.24 -6.24
C ARG A 539 -2.48 -15.08 -6.08
N ILE A 540 -1.35 -14.57 -6.58
CA ILE A 540 -0.08 -15.29 -6.63
C ILE A 540 1.05 -14.37 -6.21
N VAL A 541 1.94 -14.87 -5.35
CA VAL A 541 3.24 -14.24 -5.07
C VAL A 541 4.29 -14.97 -5.87
N VAL A 542 5.12 -14.24 -6.62
CA VAL A 542 6.25 -14.79 -7.38
C VAL A 542 7.56 -14.23 -6.85
N GLY A 543 8.46 -15.11 -6.44
CA GLY A 543 9.85 -14.81 -6.11
C GLY A 543 10.76 -15.13 -7.27
N LEU A 544 11.38 -14.09 -7.85
CA LEU A 544 12.35 -14.17 -8.92
C LEU A 544 13.76 -13.96 -8.35
N ASP A 545 14.58 -14.99 -8.47
CA ASP A 545 16.00 -14.94 -8.19
C ASP A 545 16.74 -14.60 -9.49
N PHE A 546 17.22 -13.36 -9.58
CA PHE A 546 17.93 -12.82 -10.75
C PHE A 546 19.45 -12.80 -10.51
N GLY A 547 20.07 -13.97 -10.63
CA GLY A 547 21.51 -14.16 -10.41
C GLY A 547 22.38 -13.76 -11.62
N SER A 548 23.70 -13.63 -11.40
CA SER A 548 24.68 -13.29 -12.45
C SER A 548 24.84 -14.33 -13.53
N THR A 549 24.81 -15.61 -13.16
CA THR A 549 24.98 -16.73 -14.08
C THR A 549 23.66 -17.41 -14.40
N PHE A 550 22.80 -17.56 -13.40
CA PHE A 550 21.52 -18.25 -13.51
C PHE A 550 20.40 -17.50 -12.81
N SER A 551 19.21 -17.53 -13.41
CA SER A 551 17.98 -16.99 -12.86
C SER A 551 16.93 -18.09 -12.69
N GLY A 552 16.12 -18.01 -11.64
CA GLY A 552 15.04 -18.96 -11.38
C GLY A 552 13.90 -18.35 -10.59
N PHE A 553 12.76 -19.04 -10.51
CA PHE A 553 11.62 -18.51 -9.76
C PHE A 553 10.87 -19.58 -8.97
N ALA A 554 10.21 -19.11 -7.92
CA ALA A 554 9.23 -19.85 -7.14
C ALA A 554 7.95 -19.02 -7.02
N PHE A 555 6.84 -19.67 -6.70
CA PHE A 555 5.57 -19.00 -6.51
C PHE A 555 4.66 -19.74 -5.53
N ALA A 556 3.71 -19.01 -4.95
CA ALA A 556 2.64 -19.56 -4.13
C ALA A 556 1.30 -18.90 -4.48
N HIS A 557 0.23 -19.67 -4.43
CA HIS A 557 -1.12 -19.12 -4.54
C HIS A 557 -1.58 -18.65 -3.16
N MET A 558 -2.20 -17.49 -3.07
CA MET A 558 -2.61 -16.86 -1.79
C MET A 558 -3.67 -17.64 -1.03
N SER A 559 -4.42 -18.53 -1.69
CA SER A 559 -5.35 -19.44 -1.02
C SER A 559 -4.66 -20.62 -0.33
N LYS A 560 -3.37 -20.83 -0.60
CA LYS A 560 -2.53 -21.93 -0.08
C LYS A 560 -1.09 -21.42 0.11
N PRO A 561 -0.88 -20.44 1.01
CA PRO A 561 0.43 -19.80 1.18
C PRO A 561 1.54 -20.78 1.60
N GLU A 562 1.17 -21.92 2.20
CA GLU A 562 2.08 -23.01 2.54
C GLU A 562 2.60 -23.79 1.32
N GLU A 563 1.90 -23.84 0.18
CA GLU A 563 2.27 -24.61 -1.01
C GLU A 563 3.18 -23.81 -1.97
N ILE A 564 4.46 -23.67 -1.62
CA ILE A 564 5.46 -23.00 -2.49
C ILE A 564 5.95 -23.97 -3.58
N THR A 565 5.81 -23.57 -4.84
CA THR A 565 6.29 -24.32 -6.00
C THR A 565 7.51 -23.65 -6.61
N THR A 566 8.58 -24.41 -6.85
CA THR A 566 9.72 -24.00 -7.69
C THR A 566 9.56 -24.52 -9.11
N SER A 567 9.90 -23.71 -10.11
CA SER A 567 9.84 -24.13 -11.50
C SER A 567 11.12 -24.87 -11.94
N TYR A 568 10.92 -25.95 -12.70
CA TYR A 568 11.98 -26.73 -13.36
C TYR A 568 11.79 -26.79 -14.88
N ASP A 569 10.71 -26.20 -15.39
CA ASP A 569 10.35 -26.23 -16.81
C ASP A 569 11.07 -25.10 -17.56
N TRP A 570 12.25 -25.41 -18.10
CA TRP A 570 13.09 -24.51 -18.88
C TRP A 570 13.35 -25.06 -20.28
N PRO A 571 13.24 -24.24 -21.34
CA PRO A 571 13.52 -24.68 -22.71
C PRO A 571 14.99 -25.04 -22.88
N MET A 572 15.26 -26.13 -23.61
CA MET A 572 16.61 -26.57 -23.98
C MET A 572 17.60 -26.67 -22.80
N SER A 573 17.15 -27.08 -21.61
CA SER A 573 18.06 -27.25 -20.46
C SER A 573 19.16 -28.29 -20.73
N GLY A 574 18.91 -29.28 -21.60
CA GLY A 574 19.89 -30.29 -22.03
C GLY A 574 20.41 -31.23 -20.93
N MET A 575 20.11 -30.93 -19.66
CA MET A 575 20.55 -31.66 -18.48
C MET A 575 19.69 -32.90 -18.25
N ARG A 576 20.33 -34.05 -17.98
CA ARG A 576 19.63 -35.30 -17.61
C ARG A 576 18.84 -35.19 -16.31
N LYS A 577 19.25 -34.32 -15.37
CA LYS A 577 18.49 -33.97 -14.15
C LYS A 577 17.87 -32.57 -14.31
N PRO A 578 16.58 -32.38 -13.98
CA PRO A 578 15.95 -31.07 -14.03
C PRO A 578 16.62 -30.08 -13.06
N TYR A 579 17.10 -28.94 -13.56
CA TYR A 579 17.64 -27.85 -12.74
C TYR A 579 16.61 -26.73 -12.61
N CYS A 580 16.55 -26.10 -11.43
CA CYS A 580 15.52 -25.11 -11.12
C CYS A 580 15.77 -23.70 -11.72
N LYS A 581 16.91 -23.50 -12.41
CA LYS A 581 17.27 -22.21 -13.00
C LYS A 581 17.59 -22.32 -14.50
N THR A 582 17.51 -21.20 -15.20
CA THR A 582 17.97 -20.99 -16.58
C THR A 582 19.15 -20.02 -16.61
N LEU A 583 19.94 -20.00 -17.68
CA LEU A 583 21.06 -19.06 -17.82
C LEU A 583 20.59 -17.60 -17.81
N THR A 584 21.36 -16.73 -17.15
CA THR A 584 21.23 -15.27 -17.26
C THR A 584 22.00 -14.80 -18.49
N ALA A 585 21.50 -15.19 -19.66
CA ALA A 585 22.10 -14.93 -20.97
C ALA A 585 21.03 -14.46 -21.97
N ILE A 586 21.43 -13.60 -22.90
CA ILE A 586 20.56 -13.10 -23.96
C ILE A 586 21.34 -12.96 -25.26
N TYR A 587 20.70 -13.33 -26.37
CA TYR A 587 21.27 -13.28 -27.71
C TYR A 587 20.38 -12.40 -28.58
N TYR A 588 20.96 -11.34 -29.13
CA TYR A 588 20.30 -10.43 -30.06
C TYR A 588 20.60 -10.81 -31.50
N GLU A 589 19.72 -10.48 -32.42
CA GLU A 589 20.00 -10.51 -33.86
C GLU A 589 21.15 -9.54 -34.22
N ALA A 590 21.70 -9.67 -35.43
CA ALA A 590 22.70 -8.74 -35.94
C ALA A 590 22.13 -7.30 -36.00
N GLY A 591 22.93 -6.33 -35.57
CA GLY A 591 22.54 -4.93 -35.45
C GLY A 591 23.06 -4.26 -34.19
N ASP A 592 22.65 -3.01 -34.00
CA ASP A 592 22.98 -2.19 -32.84
C ASP A 592 21.84 -2.12 -31.82
N ALA A 593 22.08 -1.49 -30.67
CA ALA A 593 21.10 -1.36 -29.59
C ALA A 593 19.76 -0.71 -29.96
N THR A 594 19.68 0.00 -31.10
CA THR A 594 18.44 0.65 -31.56
C THR A 594 17.63 -0.22 -32.51
N THR A 595 18.27 -1.19 -33.17
CA THR A 595 17.70 -1.97 -34.27
C THR A 595 17.57 -3.45 -33.95
N ALA A 596 18.48 -3.98 -33.14
CA ALA A 596 18.57 -5.40 -32.85
C ALA A 596 17.45 -5.88 -31.93
N LYS A 597 16.80 -6.98 -32.32
CA LYS A 597 15.77 -7.65 -31.52
C LYS A 597 16.37 -8.81 -30.75
N VAL A 598 15.74 -9.16 -29.62
CA VAL A 598 16.08 -10.38 -28.88
C VAL A 598 15.76 -11.59 -29.76
N LYS A 599 16.79 -12.36 -30.12
CA LYS A 599 16.66 -13.62 -30.87
C LYS A 599 16.29 -14.76 -29.94
N SER A 600 17.00 -14.88 -28.81
CA SER A 600 16.74 -15.87 -27.77
C SER A 600 17.35 -15.47 -26.42
N TRP A 601 16.94 -16.15 -25.35
CA TRP A 601 17.38 -15.89 -23.97
C TRP A 601 17.50 -17.21 -23.20
N GLY A 602 18.23 -17.24 -22.09
CA GLY A 602 18.45 -18.46 -21.31
C GLY A 602 19.36 -19.46 -22.01
N PHE A 603 19.15 -20.76 -21.76
CA PHE A 603 19.85 -21.83 -22.48
C PHE A 603 19.73 -21.74 -24.02
N PRO A 604 18.54 -21.42 -24.60
CA PRO A 604 18.42 -21.19 -26.04
C PRO A 604 19.37 -20.13 -26.59
N ALA A 605 19.70 -19.07 -25.83
CA ALA A 605 20.64 -18.05 -26.29
C ALA A 605 22.04 -18.61 -26.54
N LEU A 606 22.54 -19.44 -25.61
CA LEU A 606 23.84 -20.11 -25.78
C LEU A 606 23.81 -21.08 -26.97
N HIS A 607 22.72 -21.85 -27.10
CA HIS A 607 22.55 -22.81 -28.19
C HIS A 607 22.55 -22.11 -29.56
N ASP A 608 21.72 -21.09 -29.74
CA ASP A 608 21.59 -20.37 -31.00
C ASP A 608 22.87 -19.61 -31.37
N TYR A 609 23.53 -19.00 -30.39
CA TYR A 609 24.82 -18.34 -30.59
C TYR A 609 25.90 -19.33 -31.05
N THR A 610 26.00 -20.48 -30.38
CA THR A 610 26.98 -21.54 -30.72
C THR A 610 26.70 -22.09 -32.11
N LYS A 611 25.43 -22.29 -32.46
CA LYS A 611 25.01 -22.72 -33.80
C LYS A 611 25.40 -21.71 -34.88
N ASP A 612 25.18 -20.41 -34.65
CA ASP A 612 25.54 -19.36 -35.60
C ASP A 612 27.07 -19.28 -35.79
N ILE A 613 27.85 -19.37 -34.70
CA ILE A 613 29.31 -19.42 -34.76
C ILE A 613 29.80 -20.62 -35.56
N ASN A 614 29.30 -21.81 -35.24
CA ASN A 614 29.71 -23.05 -35.92
C ASN A 614 29.36 -23.00 -37.42
N ASN A 615 28.23 -22.41 -37.78
CA ASN A 615 27.85 -22.20 -39.17
C ASN A 615 28.83 -21.25 -39.88
N ILE A 616 29.25 -20.17 -39.25
CA ILE A 616 30.20 -19.21 -39.84
C ILE A 616 31.60 -19.79 -39.95
N GLN A 617 32.05 -20.59 -38.98
CA GLN A 617 33.30 -21.33 -39.06
C GLN A 617 33.29 -22.31 -40.24
N LYS A 618 32.18 -23.03 -40.45
CA LYS A 618 32.00 -23.91 -41.63
C LYS A 618 32.02 -23.13 -42.95
N LEU A 619 31.35 -21.97 -43.02
CA LEU A 619 31.38 -21.11 -44.22
C LEU A 619 32.78 -20.57 -44.51
N ARG A 620 33.53 -20.17 -43.46
CA ARG A 620 34.94 -19.77 -43.58
C ARG A 620 35.83 -20.89 -44.09
N ALA A 621 35.68 -22.10 -43.55
CA ALA A 621 36.42 -23.28 -44.01
C ALA A 621 36.15 -23.58 -45.50
N ASN A 622 34.94 -23.29 -45.97
CA ASN A 622 34.53 -23.42 -47.37
C ASN A 622 34.87 -22.18 -48.23
N SER A 623 35.71 -21.27 -47.75
CA SER A 623 36.17 -20.07 -48.47
C SER A 623 35.06 -19.13 -48.96
N VAL A 624 33.93 -19.06 -48.23
CA VAL A 624 32.86 -18.09 -48.52
C VAL A 624 33.31 -16.69 -48.11
N VAL A 625 33.25 -15.73 -49.05
CA VAL A 625 33.78 -14.36 -48.88
C VAL A 625 32.80 -13.44 -48.13
N ASP A 626 31.49 -13.60 -48.38
CA ASP A 626 30.44 -12.79 -47.75
C ASP A 626 29.78 -13.59 -46.63
N LEU A 627 30.20 -13.33 -45.39
CA LEU A 627 29.74 -14.06 -44.22
C LEU A 627 28.55 -13.32 -43.58
N PRO A 628 27.50 -14.05 -43.15
CA PRO A 628 26.40 -13.43 -42.42
C PRO A 628 26.91 -12.80 -41.12
N GLU A 629 26.36 -11.64 -40.79
CA GLU A 629 26.69 -10.92 -39.55
C GLU A 629 26.20 -11.71 -38.32
N ILE A 630 27.04 -11.80 -37.30
CA ILE A 630 26.70 -12.49 -36.04
C ILE A 630 25.96 -11.52 -35.14
N GLY A 631 24.94 -12.03 -34.46
CA GLY A 631 24.25 -11.30 -33.41
C GLY A 631 25.13 -10.98 -32.19
N THR A 632 24.54 -10.30 -31.21
CA THR A 632 25.25 -9.95 -29.97
C THR A 632 24.84 -10.89 -28.83
N TYR A 633 25.75 -11.74 -28.37
CA TYR A 633 25.54 -12.61 -27.20
C TYR A 633 26.09 -11.94 -25.93
N LEU A 634 25.23 -11.75 -24.93
CA LEU A 634 25.57 -11.07 -23.68
C LEU A 634 25.26 -11.95 -22.47
N VAL A 635 26.22 -11.99 -21.55
CA VAL A 635 26.17 -12.68 -20.25
C VAL A 635 26.72 -11.77 -19.16
N ARG A 636 26.43 -12.05 -17.89
CA ARG A 636 26.97 -11.32 -16.72
C ARG A 636 26.72 -9.80 -16.75
N PHE A 637 25.75 -9.35 -17.54
CA PHE A 637 25.47 -7.94 -17.73
C PHE A 637 24.97 -7.26 -16.44
N ASN A 638 24.44 -8.03 -15.48
CA ASN A 638 24.01 -7.52 -14.17
C ASN A 638 25.16 -7.08 -13.25
N LEU A 639 26.38 -7.61 -13.44
CA LEU A 639 27.55 -7.19 -12.65
C LEU A 639 27.91 -5.72 -12.86
N HIS A 640 27.58 -5.19 -14.04
CA HIS A 640 27.83 -3.79 -14.39
C HIS A 640 26.85 -2.83 -13.70
N LEU A 641 25.77 -3.32 -13.10
CA LEU A 641 24.80 -2.49 -12.37
C LEU A 641 25.37 -1.93 -11.05
N ALA A 642 26.37 -2.61 -10.47
CA ALA A 642 26.97 -2.28 -9.18
C ALA A 642 28.36 -1.61 -9.30
N SER A 643 28.84 -1.33 -10.52
CA SER A 643 30.16 -0.72 -10.71
C SER A 643 30.17 0.75 -10.29
N LYS A 644 31.05 1.13 -9.36
CA LYS A 644 31.26 2.51 -8.88
C LYS A 644 31.68 3.49 -9.98
N ASP A 645 32.10 3.00 -11.15
CA ASP A 645 32.40 3.83 -12.31
C ASP A 645 31.15 4.34 -13.04
N ALA A 646 29.95 3.95 -12.61
CA ALA A 646 28.66 4.39 -13.18
C ALA A 646 28.19 5.77 -12.66
N GLY A 647 29.11 6.74 -12.54
CA GLY A 647 28.71 8.15 -12.45
C GLY A 647 27.91 8.54 -13.70
N GLU A 648 27.03 9.54 -13.61
CA GLU A 648 26.03 9.95 -14.63
C GLU A 648 26.56 10.21 -16.06
N SER A 649 27.88 10.12 -16.29
CA SER A 649 28.56 10.22 -17.58
C SER A 649 29.17 8.91 -18.11
N SER A 650 29.06 7.79 -17.39
CA SER A 650 29.59 6.47 -17.76
C SER A 650 28.49 5.41 -17.64
N ALA A 651 27.55 5.43 -18.58
CA ALA A 651 26.85 4.19 -18.92
C ALA A 651 27.93 3.20 -19.39
N ALA A 652 28.17 2.12 -18.64
CA ALA A 652 29.06 1.05 -19.10
C ALA A 652 28.53 0.56 -20.46
N LYS A 653 29.18 1.01 -21.54
CA LYS A 653 28.75 0.71 -22.90
C LYS A 653 29.03 -0.76 -23.14
N LEU A 654 27.97 -1.56 -23.18
CA LEU A 654 28.06 -2.93 -23.68
C LEU A 654 28.36 -2.87 -25.20
N PRO A 655 28.86 -3.96 -25.79
CA PRO A 655 29.11 -4.02 -27.23
C PRO A 655 27.93 -3.48 -28.05
N ASN A 656 28.20 -2.93 -29.23
CA ASN A 656 27.15 -2.48 -30.17
C ASN A 656 26.16 -1.43 -29.61
N GLY A 657 26.61 -0.65 -28.62
CA GLY A 657 25.86 0.47 -28.05
C GLY A 657 24.81 0.08 -27.02
N PHE A 658 24.73 -1.19 -26.62
CA PHE A 658 23.76 -1.65 -25.63
C PHE A 658 24.02 -1.01 -24.26
N THR A 659 22.95 -0.76 -23.52
CA THR A 659 23.04 -0.32 -22.11
C THR A 659 22.69 -1.47 -21.19
N VAL A 660 23.30 -1.50 -20.01
CA VAL A 660 23.02 -2.52 -18.97
C VAL A 660 21.53 -2.58 -18.63
N THR A 661 20.90 -1.42 -18.43
CA THR A 661 19.47 -1.31 -18.11
C THR A 661 18.59 -1.89 -19.21
N GLN A 662 18.93 -1.67 -20.49
CA GLN A 662 18.19 -2.22 -21.62
C GLN A 662 18.26 -3.75 -21.64
N VAL A 663 19.48 -4.30 -21.53
CA VAL A 663 19.72 -5.74 -21.59
C VAL A 663 19.04 -6.47 -20.43
N ILE A 664 19.09 -5.91 -19.21
CA ILE A 664 18.37 -6.48 -18.05
C ILE A 664 16.86 -6.39 -18.26
N ALA A 665 16.33 -5.25 -18.70
CA ALA A 665 14.89 -5.10 -18.94
C ALA A 665 14.37 -6.07 -20.00
N ASP A 666 15.12 -6.30 -21.08
CA ASP A 666 14.78 -7.27 -22.12
C ASP A 666 14.78 -8.70 -21.58
N TYR A 667 15.81 -9.09 -20.82
CA TYR A 667 15.84 -10.41 -20.16
C TYR A 667 14.65 -10.59 -19.20
N LEU A 668 14.36 -9.58 -18.38
CA LEU A 668 13.25 -9.59 -17.43
C LEU A 668 11.88 -9.69 -18.12
N ARG A 669 11.73 -9.08 -19.30
CA ARG A 669 10.53 -9.19 -20.13
C ARG A 669 10.30 -10.62 -20.59
N GLU A 670 11.36 -11.26 -21.09
CA GLU A 670 11.31 -12.63 -21.59
C GLU A 670 11.03 -13.65 -20.49
N ILE A 671 11.74 -13.57 -19.35
CA ILE A 671 11.49 -14.46 -18.21
C ILE A 671 10.13 -14.21 -17.57
N GLY A 672 9.69 -12.95 -17.48
CA GLY A 672 8.36 -12.58 -16.99
C GLY A 672 7.23 -13.15 -17.85
N ALA A 673 7.37 -13.09 -19.18
CA ALA A 673 6.42 -13.69 -20.11
C ALA A 673 6.37 -15.23 -19.97
N ARG A 674 7.52 -15.88 -19.75
CA ARG A 674 7.60 -17.32 -19.48
C ARG A 674 6.92 -17.69 -18.17
N ILE A 675 7.16 -16.92 -17.10
CA ILE A 675 6.51 -17.12 -15.79
C ILE A 675 4.99 -17.00 -15.94
N MET A 676 4.49 -15.95 -16.57
CA MET A 676 3.05 -15.77 -16.78
C MET A 676 2.43 -16.90 -17.60
N ARG A 677 3.13 -17.40 -18.62
CA ARG A 677 2.68 -18.59 -19.37
C ARG A 677 2.58 -19.81 -18.47
N HIS A 678 3.58 -20.06 -17.63
CA HIS A 678 3.58 -21.17 -16.67
C HIS A 678 2.41 -21.05 -15.68
N LEU A 679 2.18 -19.86 -15.12
CA LEU A 679 1.09 -19.60 -14.18
C LEU A 679 -0.29 -19.82 -14.84
N ARG A 680 -0.47 -19.36 -16.09
CA ARG A 680 -1.71 -19.60 -16.85
C ARG A 680 -1.96 -21.07 -17.15
N THR A 681 -0.92 -21.82 -17.50
CA THR A 681 -1.03 -23.27 -17.68
C THR A 681 -1.45 -23.96 -16.37
N LYS A 682 -0.93 -23.51 -15.22
CA LYS A 682 -1.22 -24.12 -13.92
C LYS A 682 -2.57 -23.72 -13.31
N PHE A 683 -2.98 -22.46 -13.45
CA PHE A 683 -4.12 -21.89 -12.74
C PHE A 683 -5.24 -21.37 -13.65
N GLY A 684 -5.03 -21.35 -14.97
CA GLY A 684 -5.99 -20.95 -16.00
C GLY A 684 -5.61 -19.67 -16.75
N ASP A 685 -6.06 -19.57 -18.01
CA ASP A 685 -5.72 -18.48 -18.93
C ASP A 685 -6.27 -17.09 -18.53
N HIS A 686 -7.20 -17.06 -17.57
CA HIS A 686 -7.77 -15.82 -17.05
C HIS A 686 -6.77 -15.00 -16.21
N LEU A 687 -5.64 -15.58 -15.79
CA LEU A 687 -4.63 -14.85 -15.02
C LEU A 687 -3.93 -13.76 -15.84
N THR A 688 -3.85 -12.59 -15.25
CA THR A 688 -3.20 -11.40 -15.81
C THR A 688 -2.06 -10.94 -14.90
N MET A 689 -1.27 -9.96 -15.36
CA MET A 689 -0.25 -9.32 -14.50
C MET A 689 -0.87 -8.69 -13.25
N ALA A 690 -2.17 -8.36 -13.27
CA ALA A 690 -2.87 -7.80 -12.11
C ALA A 690 -3.05 -8.78 -10.95
N ASP A 691 -2.91 -10.08 -11.21
CA ASP A 691 -3.08 -11.14 -10.20
C ASP A 691 -1.75 -11.48 -9.48
N VAL A 692 -0.64 -10.84 -9.84
CA VAL A 692 0.70 -11.26 -9.42
C VAL A 692 1.42 -10.19 -8.61
N GLN A 693 1.80 -10.53 -7.38
CA GLN A 693 2.77 -9.79 -6.58
C GLN A 693 4.19 -10.27 -6.92
N TRP A 694 5.00 -9.37 -7.50
CA TRP A 694 6.39 -9.67 -7.84
C TRP A 694 7.31 -9.34 -6.66
N CYS A 695 8.23 -10.26 -6.38
CA CYS A 695 9.39 -10.01 -5.56
C CYS A 695 10.67 -10.45 -6.28
N VAL A 696 11.69 -9.60 -6.24
CA VAL A 696 12.97 -9.82 -6.92
C VAL A 696 14.05 -9.82 -5.86
N THR A 697 14.87 -10.87 -5.84
CA THR A 697 16.02 -10.91 -4.93
C THR A 697 17.18 -10.10 -5.48
N VAL A 698 17.93 -9.45 -4.60
CA VAL A 698 19.15 -8.72 -4.94
C VAL A 698 20.28 -9.04 -3.95
N PRO A 699 21.54 -8.96 -4.37
CA PRO A 699 22.68 -9.09 -3.45
C PRO A 699 22.64 -8.02 -2.37
N SER A 700 23.00 -8.37 -1.13
CA SER A 700 23.07 -7.41 -0.02
C SER A 700 24.18 -6.37 -0.18
N ILE A 701 25.28 -6.73 -0.87
CA ILE A 701 26.41 -5.84 -1.15
C ILE A 701 26.06 -4.69 -2.12
N TRP A 702 24.92 -4.78 -2.81
CA TRP A 702 24.47 -3.70 -3.68
C TRP A 702 24.08 -2.46 -2.87
N ASP A 703 24.56 -1.30 -3.31
CA ASP A 703 24.15 -0.01 -2.76
C ASP A 703 22.73 0.36 -3.20
N ASP A 704 22.21 1.45 -2.63
CA ASP A 704 20.86 1.93 -2.93
C ASP A 704 20.69 2.36 -4.39
N HIS A 705 21.77 2.75 -5.07
CA HIS A 705 21.75 3.10 -6.48
C HIS A 705 21.49 1.86 -7.34
N ALA A 706 22.26 0.79 -7.14
CA ALA A 706 22.08 -0.48 -7.85
C ALA A 706 20.68 -1.07 -7.60
N LYS A 707 20.22 -1.06 -6.34
CA LYS A 707 18.85 -1.51 -6.00
C LYS A 707 17.78 -0.69 -6.73
N LYS A 708 17.95 0.64 -6.82
CA LYS A 708 17.02 1.51 -7.56
C LYS A 708 17.08 1.30 -9.07
N GLN A 709 18.26 1.08 -9.64
CA GLN A 709 18.40 0.74 -11.07
C GLN A 709 17.72 -0.59 -11.40
N MET A 710 17.78 -1.58 -10.50
CA MET A 710 17.03 -2.83 -10.67
C MET A 710 15.52 -2.59 -10.73
N GLN A 711 14.97 -1.75 -9.85
CA GLN A 711 13.55 -1.37 -9.90
C GLN A 711 13.17 -0.76 -11.26
N VAL A 712 14.02 0.09 -11.82
CA VAL A 712 13.84 0.67 -13.16
C VAL A 712 13.86 -0.43 -14.24
N CYS A 713 14.78 -1.39 -14.16
CA CYS A 713 14.85 -2.51 -15.10
C CYS A 713 13.59 -3.38 -15.04
N VAL A 714 13.10 -3.71 -13.83
CA VAL A 714 11.86 -4.49 -13.62
C VAL A 714 10.64 -3.78 -14.19
N ALA A 715 10.54 -2.46 -13.99
CA ALA A 715 9.48 -1.63 -14.56
C ALA A 715 9.52 -1.58 -16.09
N ARG A 716 10.70 -1.44 -16.70
CA ARG A 716 10.91 -1.46 -18.17
C ARG A 716 10.75 -2.85 -18.79
N GLY A 717 10.97 -3.90 -18.00
CA GLY A 717 10.69 -5.28 -18.36
C GLY A 717 9.19 -5.61 -18.35
N GLY A 718 8.33 -4.71 -17.84
CA GLY A 718 6.88 -4.87 -17.84
C GLY A 718 6.33 -5.79 -16.75
N LEU A 719 7.14 -6.17 -15.76
CA LEU A 719 6.72 -6.99 -14.62
C LEU A 719 5.79 -6.19 -13.69
N ILE A 720 6.12 -4.91 -13.46
CA ILE A 720 5.32 -3.96 -12.69
C ILE A 720 4.85 -2.79 -13.56
N ARG A 721 3.76 -2.16 -13.16
CA ARG A 721 3.16 -1.02 -13.85
C ARG A 721 4.10 0.18 -13.82
N SER A 722 4.31 0.77 -14.98
CA SER A 722 5.08 2.01 -15.16
C SER A 722 4.44 2.89 -16.25
N VAL A 723 4.97 4.11 -16.44
CA VAL A 723 4.52 5.01 -17.51
C VAL A 723 4.66 4.33 -18.88
N ASP A 724 5.75 3.58 -19.08
CA ASP A 724 6.08 2.90 -20.33
C ASP A 724 5.40 1.52 -20.45
N SER A 725 4.88 0.97 -19.35
CA SER A 725 4.28 -0.37 -19.30
C SER A 725 3.03 -0.38 -18.41
N PRO A 726 1.89 0.18 -18.88
CA PRO A 726 0.66 0.28 -18.09
C PRO A 726 0.00 -1.09 -17.79
N ALA A 727 0.31 -2.10 -18.60
CA ALA A 727 -0.19 -3.47 -18.48
C ALA A 727 0.56 -4.33 -17.44
N GLY A 728 1.65 -3.82 -16.84
CA GLY A 728 2.39 -4.51 -15.78
C GLY A 728 1.59 -4.62 -14.48
N SER A 729 2.13 -5.39 -13.52
CA SER A 729 1.45 -5.61 -12.24
C SER A 729 1.20 -4.28 -11.51
N PRO A 730 -0.03 -4.02 -11.03
CA PRO A 730 -0.35 -2.87 -10.20
C PRO A 730 0.26 -2.97 -8.80
N HIS A 731 0.74 -4.14 -8.38
CA HIS A 731 1.39 -4.35 -7.09
C HIS A 731 2.78 -3.68 -7.01
N PRO A 732 3.14 -3.06 -5.87
CA PRO A 732 4.49 -2.52 -5.68
C PRO A 732 5.51 -3.67 -5.71
N LEU A 733 6.66 -3.46 -6.35
CA LEU A 733 7.74 -4.44 -6.35
C LEU A 733 8.31 -4.62 -4.94
N SER A 734 8.43 -5.86 -4.49
CA SER A 734 9.17 -6.19 -3.27
C SER A 734 10.62 -6.53 -3.63
N ILE A 735 11.57 -5.70 -3.19
CA ILE A 735 13.00 -6.03 -3.28
C ILE A 735 13.37 -6.76 -2.00
N VAL A 736 13.91 -7.98 -2.15
CA VAL A 736 14.29 -8.84 -1.03
C VAL A 736 15.79 -9.10 -1.10
N LEU A 737 16.49 -9.09 0.03
CA LEU A 737 17.90 -9.45 0.03
C LEU A 737 18.04 -10.97 -0.15
N GLU A 738 18.90 -11.39 -1.07
CA GLU A 738 19.23 -12.81 -1.31
C GLU A 738 19.55 -13.59 -0.02
N PRO A 739 20.44 -13.12 0.89
CA PRO A 739 20.75 -13.87 2.10
C PRO A 739 19.58 -13.97 3.07
N GLU A 740 18.75 -12.93 3.18
CA GLU A 740 17.57 -12.93 4.05
C GLU A 740 16.52 -13.93 3.54
N ALA A 741 16.27 -13.91 2.23
CA ALA A 741 15.39 -14.88 1.58
C ALA A 741 15.90 -16.31 1.80
N ALA A 742 17.18 -16.57 1.49
CA ALA A 742 17.73 -17.90 1.62
C ALA A 742 17.70 -18.41 3.07
N SER A 743 17.98 -17.54 4.04
CA SER A 743 17.87 -17.83 5.48
C SER A 743 16.43 -18.19 5.88
N ARG A 744 15.42 -17.42 5.42
CA ARG A 744 13.99 -17.71 5.66
C ARG A 744 13.56 -19.07 5.11
N ALA A 745 14.04 -19.43 3.91
CA ALA A 745 13.75 -20.72 3.28
C ALA A 745 14.37 -21.88 4.05
N CYS A 746 15.62 -21.74 4.50
CA CYS A 746 16.27 -22.75 5.34
C CYS A 746 15.60 -22.89 6.71
N HIS A 747 15.24 -21.79 7.36
CA HIS A 747 14.55 -21.79 8.65
C HIS A 747 13.23 -22.56 8.59
N ARG A 748 12.46 -22.44 7.50
CA ARG A 748 11.21 -23.20 7.31
C ARG A 748 11.41 -24.72 7.42
N ASN A 749 12.57 -25.23 7.02
CA ASN A 749 12.91 -26.65 7.03
C ASN A 749 13.69 -27.07 8.29
N MET A 750 13.82 -26.19 9.28
CA MET A 750 14.55 -26.45 10.50
C MET A 750 13.69 -27.25 11.50
N PRO A 751 14.13 -28.45 11.95
CA PRO A 751 13.46 -29.17 13.02
C PRO A 751 13.77 -28.49 14.38
N ASP A 752 12.69 -28.06 15.06
CA ASP A 752 12.60 -27.36 16.36
C ASP A 752 13.45 -26.08 16.53
N PRO A 753 12.84 -24.88 16.58
CA PRO A 753 13.55 -23.62 16.80
C PRO A 753 13.55 -23.26 18.28
N GLU A 754 14.58 -23.66 19.03
CA GLU A 754 14.92 -22.98 20.29
C GLU A 754 15.87 -21.79 20.03
N LEU A 755 15.69 -21.07 18.92
CA LEU A 755 16.45 -19.83 18.68
C LEU A 755 15.97 -18.77 19.68
N LYS A 756 16.92 -18.21 20.43
CA LYS A 756 16.68 -17.14 21.39
C LYS A 756 17.18 -15.83 20.82
N VAL A 757 16.61 -14.73 21.32
CA VAL A 757 17.08 -13.39 20.97
C VAL A 757 18.59 -13.29 21.25
N GLY A 758 19.35 -12.85 20.25
CA GLY A 758 20.80 -12.76 20.27
C GLY A 758 21.54 -13.99 19.72
N ASP A 759 20.84 -15.08 19.37
CA ASP A 759 21.44 -16.19 18.63
C ASP A 759 21.75 -15.76 17.20
N ARG A 760 22.89 -16.23 16.66
CA ARG A 760 23.35 -15.81 15.33
C ARG A 760 23.31 -16.95 14.33
N LEU A 761 22.93 -16.60 13.11
CA LEU A 761 22.74 -17.49 11.97
C LEU A 761 23.73 -17.06 10.89
N LEU A 762 24.62 -17.97 10.50
CA LEU A 762 25.54 -17.74 9.39
C LEU A 762 24.93 -18.30 8.10
N VAL A 763 24.77 -17.47 7.07
CA VAL A 763 24.29 -17.87 5.75
C VAL A 763 25.49 -17.94 4.81
N ALA A 764 25.85 -19.15 4.37
CA ALA A 764 26.86 -19.42 3.37
C ALA A 764 26.18 -19.61 2.00
N ASN A 765 26.11 -18.53 1.22
CA ASN A 765 25.58 -18.55 -0.15
C ASN A 765 26.70 -18.92 -1.13
N ILE A 766 26.83 -20.21 -1.39
CA ILE A 766 27.86 -20.80 -2.24
C ILE A 766 27.25 -21.03 -3.65
N GLY A 767 27.36 -19.99 -4.48
CA GLY A 767 26.86 -19.99 -5.85
C GLY A 767 27.80 -20.62 -6.86
N ASP A 768 27.53 -20.40 -8.14
CA ASP A 768 28.33 -20.97 -9.23
C ASP A 768 29.61 -20.16 -9.49
N GLU A 769 29.57 -18.84 -9.28
CA GLU A 769 30.73 -17.95 -9.47
C GLU A 769 31.30 -17.44 -8.15
N THR A 770 30.44 -17.01 -7.22
CA THR A 770 30.84 -16.40 -5.96
C THR A 770 30.37 -17.21 -4.78
N THR A 771 31.06 -17.02 -3.66
CA THR A 771 30.60 -17.43 -2.36
C THR A 771 30.53 -16.21 -1.48
N ASP A 772 29.37 -16.00 -0.87
CA ASP A 772 29.09 -14.87 -0.02
C ASP A 772 28.59 -15.36 1.35
N ILE A 773 29.25 -14.92 2.42
CA ILE A 773 29.00 -15.30 3.80
C ILE A 773 28.40 -14.12 4.55
N PHE A 774 27.25 -14.34 5.17
CA PHE A 774 26.50 -13.36 5.94
C PHE A 774 26.27 -13.86 7.35
N VAL A 775 26.18 -12.95 8.31
CA VAL A 775 25.75 -13.29 9.67
C VAL A 775 24.58 -12.42 10.04
N GLN A 776 23.52 -13.09 10.48
CA GLN A 776 22.29 -12.46 10.95
C GLN A 776 22.09 -12.78 12.42
N GLU A 777 21.53 -11.84 13.18
CA GLU A 777 21.11 -12.04 14.56
C GLU A 777 19.60 -12.25 14.63
N TRP A 778 19.18 -13.26 15.39
CA TRP A 778 17.78 -13.55 15.67
C TRP A 778 17.26 -12.54 16.69
N ILE A 779 16.24 -11.77 16.31
CA ILE A 779 15.68 -10.70 17.14
C ILE A 779 14.21 -10.94 17.53
N SER A 780 13.65 -12.10 17.17
CA SER A 780 12.25 -12.39 17.45
C SER A 780 12.03 -12.88 18.89
N GLU A 781 11.21 -12.15 19.64
CA GLU A 781 10.70 -12.56 20.96
C GLU A 781 9.44 -13.44 20.86
N THR A 782 8.77 -13.42 19.70
CA THR A 782 7.52 -14.17 19.46
C THR A 782 7.85 -15.58 18.95
N PRO A 783 7.33 -16.64 19.57
CA PRO A 783 7.48 -18.00 19.05
C PRO A 783 6.96 -18.10 17.62
N ASN A 784 7.75 -18.70 16.71
CA ASN A 784 7.44 -18.92 15.29
C ASN A 784 7.37 -17.66 14.39
N GLU A 785 7.67 -16.47 14.89
CA GLU A 785 7.81 -15.28 14.05
C GLU A 785 9.27 -15.16 13.57
N TYR A 786 9.49 -15.13 12.25
CA TYR A 786 10.82 -14.98 11.67
C TYR A 786 11.21 -13.50 11.63
N ARG A 787 12.17 -13.09 12.45
CA ARG A 787 12.80 -11.77 12.38
C ARG A 787 14.29 -11.86 12.63
N VAL A 788 15.05 -11.27 11.71
CA VAL A 788 16.50 -11.26 11.74
C VAL A 788 17.04 -9.89 11.30
N GLU A 789 18.21 -9.52 11.81
CA GLU A 789 18.95 -8.33 11.37
C GLU A 789 20.38 -8.71 10.98
N GLU A 790 20.97 -7.99 10.02
CA GLU A 790 22.38 -8.20 9.66
C GLU A 790 23.29 -7.78 10.82
N PHE A 791 24.12 -8.71 11.29
CA PHE A 791 24.94 -8.52 12.48
C PHE A 791 26.37 -8.06 12.17
N ALA A 792 26.97 -8.63 11.11
CA ALA A 792 28.37 -8.40 10.77
C ALA A 792 28.55 -8.20 9.26
N TYR A 793 29.61 -7.48 8.90
CA TYR A 793 30.00 -7.29 7.51
C TYR A 793 30.15 -8.63 6.79
N SER A 794 29.56 -8.70 5.61
CA SER A 794 29.67 -9.84 4.71
C SER A 794 31.08 -10.03 4.18
N THR A 795 31.49 -11.28 4.02
CA THR A 795 32.73 -11.65 3.33
C THR A 795 32.44 -12.57 2.17
N GLY A 796 33.28 -12.55 1.13
CA GLY A 796 33.08 -13.42 0.00
C GLY A 796 34.33 -13.66 -0.82
N GLY A 797 34.22 -14.55 -1.79
CA GLY A 797 35.32 -14.96 -2.65
C GLY A 797 34.84 -15.57 -3.96
N ARG A 798 35.76 -15.63 -4.93
CA ARG A 798 35.54 -16.24 -6.24
C ARG A 798 35.87 -17.74 -6.20
N CYS A 799 35.00 -18.50 -5.55
CA CYS A 799 35.22 -19.93 -5.28
C CYS A 799 33.94 -20.78 -5.41
N GLY A 800 33.04 -20.41 -6.32
CA GLY A 800 31.86 -21.21 -6.66
C GLY A 800 32.15 -22.42 -7.57
N ALA A 801 31.09 -23.14 -7.98
CA ALA A 801 31.18 -24.36 -8.79
C ALA A 801 32.01 -24.22 -10.08
N MET A 802 31.97 -23.06 -10.75
CA MET A 802 32.75 -22.79 -11.97
C MET A 802 34.26 -22.96 -11.75
N TYR A 803 34.75 -22.68 -10.54
CA TYR A 803 36.18 -22.85 -10.24
C TYR A 803 36.58 -24.32 -10.13
N VAL A 804 35.63 -25.21 -9.87
CA VAL A 804 35.87 -26.66 -9.97
C VAL A 804 36.10 -27.05 -11.44
N ASP A 805 35.34 -26.47 -12.37
CA ASP A 805 35.56 -26.66 -13.82
C ASP A 805 36.90 -26.10 -14.27
N VAL A 806 37.34 -24.99 -13.69
CA VAL A 806 38.69 -24.44 -13.93
C VAL A 806 39.78 -25.40 -13.45
N GLN A 807 39.60 -26.05 -12.28
CA GLN A 807 40.56 -27.05 -11.81
C GLN A 807 40.53 -28.32 -12.67
N PHE A 808 39.35 -28.73 -13.13
CA PHE A 808 39.20 -29.85 -14.07
C PHE A 808 39.92 -29.58 -15.39
N ASN A 809 39.77 -28.39 -15.96
CA ASN A 809 40.52 -27.98 -17.15
C ASN A 809 42.04 -28.06 -16.94
N LYS A 810 42.55 -27.58 -15.80
CA LYS A 810 43.97 -27.70 -15.47
C LYS A 810 44.42 -29.15 -15.37
N PHE A 811 43.59 -30.00 -14.75
CA PHE A 811 43.82 -31.44 -14.69
C PHE A 811 43.88 -32.06 -16.09
N LEU A 812 42.91 -31.74 -16.96
CA LEU A 812 42.87 -32.21 -18.34
C LEU A 812 44.11 -31.80 -19.13
N PHE A 813 44.52 -30.52 -19.07
CA PHE A 813 45.72 -30.06 -19.78
C PHE A 813 47.02 -30.70 -19.25
N ALA A 814 47.07 -31.03 -17.96
CA ALA A 814 48.21 -31.73 -17.38
C ALA A 814 48.24 -33.21 -17.80
N LYS A 815 47.06 -33.83 -17.94
CA LYS A 815 46.92 -35.26 -18.27
C LYS A 815 47.05 -35.54 -19.76
N ILE A 816 46.42 -34.72 -20.61
CA ILE A 816 46.36 -34.82 -22.07
C ILE A 816 47.13 -33.64 -22.67
N GLN A 817 48.43 -33.83 -22.90
CA GLN A 817 49.33 -32.72 -23.27
C GLN A 817 49.09 -32.18 -24.70
N CYS A 818 48.50 -32.98 -25.59
CA CYS A 818 48.09 -32.56 -26.93
C CYS A 818 46.74 -31.81 -26.97
N LEU A 819 45.96 -31.84 -25.89
CA LEU A 819 44.62 -31.23 -25.81
C LEU A 819 44.57 -29.74 -26.20
N PRO A 820 45.58 -28.89 -25.92
CA PRO A 820 45.57 -27.48 -26.34
C PRO A 820 45.42 -27.28 -27.86
N GLN A 821 45.76 -28.26 -28.69
CA GLN A 821 45.59 -28.18 -30.14
C GLN A 821 44.11 -28.19 -30.57
N PHE A 822 43.23 -28.68 -29.71
CA PHE A 822 41.80 -28.86 -29.97
C PHE A 822 40.93 -27.80 -29.29
N LEU A 823 41.50 -26.69 -28.84
CA LEU A 823 40.76 -25.59 -28.19
C LEU A 823 39.64 -24.99 -29.06
N GLN A 824 39.71 -25.15 -30.39
CA GLN A 824 38.70 -24.65 -31.32
C GLN A 824 37.59 -25.67 -31.67
N GLU A 825 37.72 -26.92 -31.23
CA GLU A 825 36.79 -28.01 -31.57
C GLU A 825 35.63 -28.06 -30.57
N SER A 826 34.63 -27.20 -30.76
CA SER A 826 33.53 -26.99 -29.81
C SER A 826 32.73 -28.26 -29.47
N ALA A 827 32.49 -29.14 -30.45
CA ALA A 827 31.75 -30.39 -30.25
C ALA A 827 32.49 -31.38 -29.34
N MET A 828 33.82 -31.43 -29.44
CA MET A 828 34.67 -32.31 -28.62
C MET A 828 34.59 -31.91 -27.14
N TRP A 829 34.70 -30.61 -26.87
CA TRP A 829 34.57 -30.07 -25.52
C TRP A 829 33.17 -30.29 -24.95
N GLU A 830 32.12 -30.17 -25.76
CA GLU A 830 30.74 -30.40 -25.33
C GLU A 830 30.53 -31.83 -24.83
N GLU A 831 31.09 -32.84 -25.48
CA GLU A 831 30.99 -34.25 -25.06
C GLU A 831 31.72 -34.50 -23.72
N ILE A 832 32.96 -34.01 -23.59
CA ILE A 832 33.77 -34.14 -22.37
C ILE A 832 33.07 -33.44 -21.20
N PHE A 833 32.67 -32.17 -21.39
CA PHE A 833 32.06 -31.37 -20.32
C PHE A 833 30.68 -31.88 -19.91
N LYS A 834 29.91 -32.45 -20.83
CA LYS A 834 28.63 -33.08 -20.52
C LYS A 834 28.80 -34.22 -19.52
N ARG A 835 29.79 -35.10 -19.74
CA ARG A 835 30.08 -36.19 -18.81
C ARG A 835 30.69 -35.67 -17.51
N TRP A 836 31.58 -34.69 -17.58
CA TRP A 836 32.18 -34.05 -16.41
C TRP A 836 31.12 -33.44 -15.48
N GLU A 837 30.11 -32.75 -16.03
CA GLU A 837 29.04 -32.13 -15.23
C GLU A 837 28.26 -33.19 -14.42
N GLU A 838 28.02 -34.37 -14.98
CA GLU A 838 27.38 -35.49 -14.29
C GLU A 838 28.22 -35.98 -13.10
N ILE A 839 29.54 -36.12 -13.31
CA ILE A 839 30.50 -36.54 -12.28
C ILE A 839 30.57 -35.47 -11.19
N LYS A 840 30.75 -34.21 -11.55
CA LYS A 840 30.83 -33.06 -10.64
C LYS A 840 29.59 -32.97 -9.74
N CYS A 841 28.40 -33.17 -10.29
CA CYS A 841 27.15 -33.08 -9.53
C CYS A 841 26.90 -34.27 -8.58
N SER A 842 27.48 -35.45 -8.86
CA SER A 842 27.26 -36.68 -8.08
C SER A 842 28.42 -37.05 -7.16
N PHE A 843 29.54 -36.34 -7.24
CA PHE A 843 30.71 -36.61 -6.42
C PHE A 843 30.43 -36.38 -4.93
N GLY A 844 30.75 -37.39 -4.11
CA GLY A 844 30.53 -37.38 -2.67
C GLY A 844 29.15 -37.86 -2.22
N ASP A 845 28.26 -38.26 -3.15
CA ASP A 845 27.04 -38.99 -2.82
C ASP A 845 27.40 -40.35 -2.20
N LEU A 846 26.57 -40.86 -1.29
CA LEU A 846 26.80 -42.16 -0.62
C LEU A 846 27.02 -43.33 -1.59
N VAL A 847 26.53 -43.21 -2.82
CA VAL A 847 26.64 -44.23 -3.87
C VAL A 847 27.99 -44.17 -4.60
N THR A 848 28.61 -42.99 -4.70
CA THR A 848 29.81 -42.74 -5.52
C THR A 848 31.10 -42.64 -4.71
N ILE A 849 31.04 -42.83 -3.39
CA ILE A 849 32.22 -42.78 -2.52
C ILE A 849 33.17 -43.93 -2.89
N GLY A 850 34.39 -43.58 -3.29
CA GLY A 850 35.44 -44.53 -3.64
C GLY A 850 35.37 -45.08 -5.07
N GLU A 851 34.40 -44.66 -5.89
CA GLU A 851 34.33 -45.09 -7.30
C GLU A 851 35.29 -44.28 -8.19
N SER A 852 35.83 -44.95 -9.22
CA SER A 852 36.45 -44.31 -10.39
C SER A 852 35.37 -44.00 -11.43
N PHE A 853 35.56 -42.94 -12.21
CA PHE A 853 34.67 -42.55 -13.29
C PHE A 853 35.41 -42.53 -14.61
N GLU A 854 34.67 -42.72 -15.71
CA GLU A 854 35.23 -42.67 -17.05
C GLU A 854 34.55 -41.56 -17.87
N ILE A 855 35.39 -40.85 -18.63
CA ILE A 855 34.98 -39.92 -19.67
C ILE A 855 35.45 -40.49 -21.01
N GLN A 856 34.49 -40.80 -21.88
CA GLN A 856 34.77 -41.19 -23.27
C GLN A 856 35.37 -39.99 -24.01
N LEU A 857 36.54 -40.20 -24.62
CA LEU A 857 37.23 -39.20 -25.41
C LEU A 857 36.85 -39.34 -26.89
N PRO A 858 36.67 -38.21 -27.61
CA PRO A 858 36.37 -38.28 -29.03
C PRO A 858 37.53 -38.93 -29.80
N SER A 859 37.21 -39.82 -30.77
CA SER A 859 38.21 -40.66 -31.45
C SER A 859 39.37 -39.88 -32.08
N LYS A 860 39.12 -38.64 -32.52
CA LYS A 860 40.16 -37.75 -33.04
C LYS A 860 41.19 -37.37 -31.97
N LEU A 861 40.72 -37.04 -30.76
CA LEU A 861 41.59 -36.71 -29.63
C LEU A 861 42.34 -37.96 -29.14
N ALA A 862 41.67 -39.11 -29.10
CA ALA A 862 42.27 -40.37 -28.70
C ALA A 862 43.47 -40.75 -29.59
N ALA A 863 43.29 -40.71 -30.92
CA ALA A 863 44.36 -41.02 -31.87
C ALA A 863 45.56 -40.06 -31.76
N GLU A 864 45.29 -38.76 -31.58
CA GLU A 864 46.33 -37.74 -31.47
C GLU A 864 47.05 -37.78 -30.12
N TRP A 865 46.40 -38.28 -29.08
CA TRP A 865 47.04 -38.54 -27.80
C TRP A 865 47.98 -39.75 -27.86
N GLU A 866 47.59 -40.80 -28.58
CA GLU A 866 48.45 -41.96 -28.85
C GLU A 866 49.70 -41.56 -29.64
N GLU A 867 49.54 -40.84 -30.76
CA GLU A 867 50.66 -40.35 -31.57
C GLU A 867 51.58 -39.41 -30.76
N PHE A 868 51.00 -38.50 -29.98
CA PHE A 868 51.78 -37.61 -29.12
C PHE A 868 52.63 -38.37 -28.09
N ASP A 869 52.08 -39.39 -27.44
CA ASP A 869 52.81 -40.20 -26.47
C ASP A 869 53.93 -41.01 -27.14
N GLU A 870 53.72 -41.54 -28.34
CA GLU A 870 54.77 -42.20 -29.15
C GLU A 870 55.91 -41.25 -29.52
N GLU A 871 55.60 -40.05 -30.02
CA GLU A 871 56.61 -39.05 -30.43
C GLU A 871 57.47 -38.54 -29.27
N HIS A 872 56.90 -38.44 -28.08
CA HIS A 872 57.56 -37.89 -26.90
C HIS A 872 58.17 -38.96 -25.99
N GLY A 873 58.07 -40.25 -26.36
CA GLY A 873 58.63 -41.37 -25.61
C GLY A 873 57.91 -41.66 -24.29
N ASN A 874 56.63 -41.31 -24.19
CA ASN A 874 55.80 -41.65 -23.05
C ASN A 874 55.40 -43.14 -23.10
N PRO A 875 55.22 -43.82 -21.96
CA PRO A 875 54.78 -45.21 -21.96
C PRO A 875 53.33 -45.34 -22.48
N PRO A 876 53.02 -46.40 -23.26
CA PRO A 876 51.69 -46.60 -23.81
C PRO A 876 50.65 -46.79 -22.71
N ARG A 877 49.47 -46.18 -22.90
CA ARG A 877 48.37 -46.20 -21.94
C ARG A 877 47.53 -47.47 -22.03
N THR A 878 46.73 -47.71 -21.00
CA THR A 878 45.74 -48.80 -20.97
C THR A 878 44.57 -48.57 -21.92
N SER A 879 44.19 -47.30 -22.14
CA SER A 879 43.21 -46.87 -23.14
C SER A 879 43.49 -45.41 -23.52
N TYR A 880 43.32 -45.07 -24.79
CA TYR A 880 43.31 -43.68 -25.27
C TYR A 880 41.88 -43.18 -25.56
N ASP A 881 40.91 -44.09 -25.69
CA ASP A 881 39.51 -43.77 -25.93
C ASP A 881 38.80 -43.31 -24.65
N GLU A 882 39.38 -43.59 -23.47
CA GLU A 882 38.75 -43.34 -22.17
C GLU A 882 39.71 -42.65 -21.21
N LEU A 883 39.24 -41.56 -20.60
CA LEU A 883 39.91 -40.91 -19.48
C LEU A 883 39.32 -41.44 -18.17
N GLU A 884 40.11 -42.25 -17.46
CA GLU A 884 39.80 -42.64 -16.08
C GLU A 884 40.08 -41.49 -15.11
N LEU A 885 39.09 -41.19 -14.27
CA LEU A 885 39.13 -40.24 -13.17
C LEU A 885 38.95 -41.01 -11.86
N THR A 886 40.04 -41.21 -11.13
CA THR A 886 39.97 -41.87 -9.83
C THR A 886 39.31 -40.97 -8.78
N HIS A 887 38.85 -41.55 -7.68
CA HIS A 887 38.36 -40.78 -6.54
C HIS A 887 39.40 -39.74 -6.05
N ALA A 888 40.69 -40.08 -6.09
CA ALA A 888 41.77 -39.18 -5.69
C ALA A 888 41.94 -38.00 -6.67
N ASP A 889 41.79 -38.24 -7.97
CA ASP A 889 41.86 -37.19 -8.99
C ASP A 889 40.72 -36.17 -8.82
N ILE A 890 39.48 -36.66 -8.68
CA ILE A 890 38.31 -35.79 -8.50
C ILE A 890 38.41 -35.02 -7.19
N LYS A 891 38.88 -35.67 -6.13
CA LYS A 891 39.18 -35.00 -4.85
C LYS A 891 40.21 -33.89 -5.04
N ALA A 892 41.30 -34.13 -5.76
CA ALA A 892 42.33 -33.11 -6.03
C ALA A 892 41.80 -31.93 -6.88
N ILE A 893 40.79 -32.17 -7.72
CA ILE A 893 40.09 -31.12 -8.47
C ILE A 893 39.18 -30.28 -7.56
N PHE A 894 38.46 -30.91 -6.63
CA PHE A 894 37.51 -30.25 -5.73
C PHE A 894 38.18 -29.52 -4.56
N ASP A 895 39.15 -30.15 -3.89
CA ASP A 895 39.75 -29.68 -2.64
C ASP A 895 40.18 -28.21 -2.69
N PRO A 896 40.88 -27.69 -3.72
CA PRO A 896 41.33 -26.31 -3.74
C PRO A 896 40.19 -25.28 -3.67
N VAL A 897 39.02 -25.65 -4.18
CA VAL A 897 37.81 -24.79 -4.19
C VAL A 897 37.04 -24.97 -2.89
N VAL A 898 36.89 -26.21 -2.42
CA VAL A 898 36.22 -26.53 -1.15
C VAL A 898 36.95 -25.88 0.02
N GLU A 899 38.28 -25.98 0.08
CA GLU A 899 39.07 -25.39 1.18
C GLU A 899 38.97 -23.86 1.22
N GLN A 900 38.82 -23.18 0.08
CA GLN A 900 38.55 -21.73 0.06
C GLN A 900 37.20 -21.40 0.69
N ASN A 901 36.16 -22.19 0.41
CA ASN A 901 34.85 -22.04 1.03
C ASN A 901 34.89 -22.28 2.54
N LEU A 902 35.58 -23.35 2.96
CA LEU A 902 35.78 -23.64 4.39
C LEU A 902 36.55 -22.52 5.08
N ALA A 903 37.58 -21.96 4.44
CA ALA A 903 38.33 -20.85 4.98
C ALA A 903 37.46 -19.60 5.20
N LEU A 904 36.61 -19.24 4.22
CA LEU A 904 35.69 -18.09 4.35
C LEU A 904 34.69 -18.27 5.51
N ILE A 905 34.11 -19.47 5.65
CA ILE A 905 33.20 -19.78 6.75
C ILE A 905 33.93 -19.73 8.09
N ALA A 906 35.11 -20.36 8.18
CA ALA A 906 35.91 -20.39 9.41
C ALA A 906 36.35 -18.99 9.85
N ASP A 907 36.77 -18.16 8.90
CA ASP A 907 37.18 -16.78 9.11
C ASP A 907 36.01 -15.94 9.66
N GLN A 908 34.80 -16.09 9.10
CA GLN A 908 33.62 -15.39 9.63
C GLN A 908 33.19 -15.87 11.01
N ILE A 909 33.29 -17.18 11.29
CA ILE A 909 33.05 -17.75 12.62
C ILE A 909 34.06 -17.21 13.63
N SER A 910 35.34 -17.09 13.25
CA SER A 910 36.38 -16.58 14.15
C SER A 910 36.16 -15.12 14.56
N ARG A 911 35.52 -14.32 13.70
CA ARG A 911 35.20 -12.91 13.95
C ARG A 911 33.91 -12.70 14.74
N THR A 912 33.04 -13.71 14.84
CA THR A 912 31.69 -13.54 15.35
C THR A 912 31.36 -14.58 16.42
N SER A 913 31.10 -14.13 17.64
CA SER A 913 30.66 -15.01 18.72
C SER A 913 29.21 -15.48 18.52
N ASN A 914 28.79 -16.53 19.23
CA ASN A 914 27.39 -16.99 19.32
C ASN A 914 26.71 -17.40 18.00
N ILE A 915 27.46 -17.89 17.00
CA ILE A 915 26.85 -18.52 15.82
C ILE A 915 26.32 -19.90 16.21
N LYS A 916 25.02 -20.11 16.06
CA LYS A 916 24.32 -21.36 16.40
C LYS A 916 24.12 -22.25 15.20
N VAL A 917 23.80 -21.64 14.05
CA VAL A 917 23.40 -22.37 12.85
C VAL A 917 24.16 -21.85 11.65
N ILE A 918 24.60 -22.78 10.78
CA ILE A 918 25.08 -22.48 9.43
C ILE A 918 24.02 -22.92 8.44
N PHE A 919 23.48 -21.98 7.66
CA PHE A 919 22.67 -22.23 6.49
C PHE A 919 23.55 -22.30 5.25
N VAL A 920 23.48 -23.40 4.51
CA VAL A 920 24.26 -23.61 3.28
C VAL A 920 23.29 -23.57 2.08
N VAL A 921 23.48 -22.59 1.20
CA VAL A 921 22.57 -22.27 0.08
C VAL A 921 23.36 -21.93 -1.19
N GLY A 922 22.70 -21.83 -2.34
CA GLY A 922 23.34 -21.53 -3.63
C GLY A 922 23.51 -22.76 -4.54
N GLY A 923 23.97 -22.54 -5.78
CA GLY A 923 24.12 -23.61 -6.78
C GLY A 923 25.12 -24.70 -6.36
N PHE A 924 26.31 -24.29 -5.93
CA PHE A 924 27.38 -25.21 -5.55
C PHE A 924 27.13 -25.89 -4.19
N ALA A 925 26.28 -25.30 -3.34
CA ALA A 925 25.79 -25.96 -2.12
C ALA A 925 24.98 -27.24 -2.39
N GLY A 926 24.56 -27.49 -3.64
CA GLY A 926 24.03 -28.78 -4.08
C GLY A 926 25.06 -29.91 -4.14
N SER A 927 26.37 -29.61 -4.07
CA SER A 927 27.43 -30.61 -4.07
C SER A 927 27.41 -31.43 -2.77
N PRO A 928 27.21 -32.76 -2.85
CA PRO A 928 27.26 -33.65 -1.69
C PRO A 928 28.62 -33.61 -0.98
N TYR A 929 29.70 -33.54 -1.77
CA TYR A 929 31.06 -33.45 -1.26
C TYR A 929 31.31 -32.17 -0.43
N LEU A 930 30.95 -31.01 -0.97
CA LEU A 930 31.10 -29.73 -0.27
C LEU A 930 30.31 -29.71 1.05
N LEU A 931 29.04 -30.13 1.01
CA LEU A 931 28.19 -30.14 2.20
C LEU A 931 28.73 -31.10 3.28
N THR A 932 29.27 -32.25 2.87
CA THR A 932 29.93 -33.20 3.78
C THR A 932 31.14 -32.55 4.44
N LYS A 933 32.00 -31.88 3.68
CA LYS A 933 33.19 -31.19 4.20
C LYS A 933 32.84 -30.04 5.16
N ILE A 934 31.80 -29.26 4.86
CA ILE A 934 31.30 -28.21 5.77
C ILE A 934 30.83 -28.84 7.10
N ARG A 935 30.06 -29.94 7.03
CA ARG A 935 29.58 -30.64 8.24
C ARG A 935 30.74 -31.21 9.06
N GLU A 936 31.68 -31.90 8.42
CA GLU A 936 32.88 -32.43 9.09
C GLU A 936 33.69 -31.33 9.79
N ARG A 937 33.78 -30.14 9.19
CA ARG A 937 34.60 -29.05 9.71
C ARG A 937 33.92 -28.26 10.85
N PHE A 938 32.61 -28.03 10.77
CA PHE A 938 31.93 -27.06 11.63
C PHE A 938 30.88 -27.65 12.56
N LEU A 939 30.39 -28.87 12.32
CA LEU A 939 29.47 -29.52 13.25
C LEU A 939 30.20 -29.81 14.57
N GLY A 940 29.69 -29.27 15.68
CA GLY A 940 30.38 -29.27 16.97
C GLY A 940 31.05 -27.93 17.32
N THR A 941 31.35 -27.09 16.33
CA THR A 941 31.64 -25.65 16.55
C THR A 941 30.35 -24.84 16.58
N VAL A 942 29.43 -25.17 15.66
CA VAL A 942 28.04 -24.69 15.65
C VAL A 942 27.11 -25.86 16.00
N GLU A 943 25.89 -25.55 16.42
CA GLU A 943 24.91 -26.56 16.84
C GLU A 943 24.31 -27.31 15.63
N LYS A 944 24.04 -26.60 14.53
CA LYS A 944 23.42 -27.19 13.34
C LYS A 944 24.04 -26.65 12.04
N VAL A 945 24.17 -27.52 11.05
CA VAL A 945 24.49 -27.17 9.65
C VAL A 945 23.34 -27.65 8.77
N ILE A 946 22.57 -26.70 8.24
CA ILE A 946 21.32 -26.97 7.52
C ILE A 946 21.48 -26.50 6.08
N SER A 947 21.17 -27.38 5.13
CA SER A 947 21.09 -27.03 3.72
C SER A 947 19.63 -27.09 3.27
N HIS A 948 19.24 -26.19 2.38
CA HIS A 948 17.91 -26.24 1.79
C HIS A 948 17.76 -27.51 0.93
N VAL A 949 16.55 -28.07 0.82
CA VAL A 949 16.31 -29.31 0.03
C VAL A 949 16.77 -29.15 -1.41
N VAL A 950 16.60 -27.94 -1.95
CA VAL A 950 17.10 -27.52 -3.26
C VAL A 950 17.88 -26.22 -3.05
N PRO A 951 19.20 -26.28 -2.77
CA PRO A 951 19.99 -25.10 -2.37
C PRO A 951 19.91 -23.92 -3.35
N ALA A 952 19.85 -24.22 -4.65
CA ALA A 952 19.73 -23.21 -5.70
C ALA A 952 18.38 -22.47 -5.70
N SER A 953 17.30 -23.02 -5.13
CA SER A 953 15.98 -22.36 -5.09
C SER A 953 15.70 -21.61 -3.79
N ALA A 954 16.62 -21.65 -2.82
CA ALA A 954 16.39 -21.10 -1.49
C ALA A 954 16.04 -19.59 -1.54
N ALA A 955 16.75 -18.81 -2.35
CA ALA A 955 16.49 -17.38 -2.49
C ALA A 955 15.09 -17.09 -3.08
N SER A 956 14.69 -17.77 -4.16
CA SER A 956 13.36 -17.54 -4.76
C SER A 956 12.21 -18.01 -3.86
N GLN A 957 12.34 -19.16 -3.19
CA GLN A 957 11.33 -19.63 -2.23
C GLN A 957 11.24 -18.74 -0.99
N GLY A 958 12.40 -18.31 -0.48
CA GLY A 958 12.50 -17.41 0.66
C GLY A 958 11.86 -16.06 0.42
N ALA A 959 12.04 -15.50 -0.79
CA ALA A 959 11.40 -14.25 -1.18
C ALA A 959 9.87 -14.36 -1.17
N VAL A 960 9.34 -15.48 -1.66
CA VAL A 960 7.90 -15.78 -1.56
C VAL A 960 7.46 -15.83 -0.10
N LEU A 961 8.19 -16.52 0.78
CA LEU A 961 7.85 -16.61 2.21
C LEU A 961 7.84 -15.24 2.90
N LEU A 962 8.88 -14.44 2.72
CA LEU A 962 8.98 -13.12 3.35
C LEU A 962 7.85 -12.19 2.90
N VAL A 963 7.48 -12.23 1.63
CA VAL A 963 6.37 -11.41 1.11
C VAL A 963 5.02 -11.96 1.57
N LEU A 964 4.84 -13.27 1.66
CA LEU A 964 3.64 -13.86 2.25
C LEU A 964 3.48 -13.43 3.71
N ASP A 965 4.55 -13.48 4.51
CA ASP A 965 4.56 -13.04 5.92
C ASP A 965 4.21 -11.54 6.06
N GLN A 966 4.46 -10.72 5.04
CA GLN A 966 4.10 -9.30 5.00
C GLN A 966 2.64 -9.04 4.56
N ILE A 967 2.06 -9.94 3.77
CA ILE A 967 0.70 -9.79 3.21
C ILE A 967 -0.36 -10.44 4.11
N SER A 968 0.00 -11.51 4.83
CA SER A 968 -0.83 -12.19 5.83
C SER A 968 -1.06 -11.32 7.05
#